data_AF-A0A850G3L0-F1
#
_entry.id   AF-A0A850G3L0-F1
#
_cell.length_a   1.000
_cell.length_b   1.000
_cell.length_c   1.000
_cell.angle_alpha   90.00
_cell.angle_beta   90.00
_cell.angle_gamma   90.00
#
_symmetry.space_group_name_H-M   'P 1'
#
loop_
_entity.id
_entity.type
_entity.pdbx_description
1 polymer ?
#
loop_
_entity_poly.entity_id
_entity_poly.type
_entity_poly.pdbx_seq_one_letter_code
_entity_poly.pdbx_strand_id
1 'polypeptide(L)'
;MSTRARLSLPLPLVLPLVLPLTAACSDDGTSADDEVGTTSGTDDVGTDESGESGESTDTTGEDETDSEDTGTTGGEEEAAIVECGELQPAASGTCVAEGSAGTSTLLRGDVLTPETVYRGGSVRIEDGLVTCAGCDCSDEPVDATITCADAVISPGLINTHDHITYANNWPIGEGVDRYEHRHDWRKGLNGHSTLPYNGSASAEEVTGAELRFVMGGATSTASAGGRWGLLRNVDSSGDLEGLSLTPADSDTFPLDDSNGTQIASGCNYGDTTTAAWVAQQEAYLPHLSEGIDSYAQNEFECASTNPDLLERQTALVHAVGVTAEDVQAMAETQAKVIWSPRSNVVLYGQTAPVTLMDALGVQIALGTDWIPSGSMNLLRELACAQGLNDDYFAGHFSDKQLWEMVTTNAAFAIGGQRGVGMIKPGYVADLAIFAKGEEIDHGAVIRGHESTVSLVLRGGTPLYGDAELLASAALGASACESLDVCGEAKLACVAEDTTTTLADVVSEVTYPLFYCDVPEDEPSCVPWRPVEFPDGIIPGEDDDGDGVANDVDNCPTVFNPVFTTPAAPYYDEQPDTDADDIGDVCDPCPFDVGTECAAPSANDLDGDGVANGVDNCPYDQNADQADADADGHGDACDACADANPGLLGCSVSVEAVQNPDHPDHVPEGETVLLAGLTVTGLRSDDAGFFAETGTGEAWTGIMIYTGSGNPDDLDVGDVVSVEGVVTEYYDLTEITNPTVTITTQTATPGELPFSAKLMSAADIQTGGALAEAHESMLLVVEDVVLDVLNPDNPDDYDEFSVDGLRINDALFADLDNTCAVGSSFASITGVLDYGFSNFKLEPRGAEDFGQLDCQPWP
;
A
#
# COMPACT_ATOMS: atom_id res chain seq x y z
N MET A 1 -4.30 -3.90 51.24
CA MET A 1 -4.33 -3.09 52.48
C MET A 1 -2.96 -2.47 52.74
N SER A 2 -2.70 -1.25 52.28
CA SER A 2 -1.69 -0.35 52.86
C SER A 2 -1.94 1.05 52.34
N THR A 3 -2.37 1.99 53.18
CA THR A 3 -2.67 3.37 52.76
C THR A 3 -1.48 4.29 52.95
N ARG A 4 -1.11 5.03 51.91
CA ARG A 4 -0.38 6.29 52.04
C ARG A 4 -0.97 7.33 51.11
N ALA A 5 -1.33 8.48 51.67
CA ALA A 5 -1.77 9.64 50.93
C ALA A 5 -0.83 10.82 51.22
N ARG A 6 -0.59 11.65 50.21
CA ARG A 6 -0.10 13.02 50.31
C ARG A 6 -0.93 13.84 49.32
N LEU A 7 -1.86 14.67 49.78
CA LEU A 7 -1.65 16.08 50.15
C LEU A 7 -1.10 16.94 48.99
N SER A 8 -2.03 17.50 48.23
CA SER A 8 -1.86 18.63 47.33
C SER A 8 -2.03 19.97 48.06
N LEU A 9 -1.45 21.06 47.52
CA LEU A 9 -1.74 22.51 47.66
C LEU A 9 -0.58 23.31 47.00
N PRO A 10 -0.75 24.58 46.55
CA PRO A 10 -0.63 24.86 45.10
C PRO A 10 0.30 26.03 44.71
N LEU A 11 0.28 26.34 43.39
CA LEU A 11 0.90 27.48 42.69
C LEU A 11 0.84 28.84 43.42
N PRO A 12 1.85 29.71 43.18
CA PRO A 12 1.72 31.15 43.16
C PRO A 12 1.57 31.71 41.74
N LEU A 13 0.59 32.59 41.54
CA LEU A 13 0.34 33.33 40.30
C LEU A 13 1.42 34.40 40.06
N VAL A 14 1.85 34.60 38.80
CA VAL A 14 2.61 35.80 38.35
C VAL A 14 1.90 36.40 37.14
N LEU A 15 1.93 37.73 37.02
CA LEU A 15 1.17 38.50 36.03
C LEU A 15 2.14 39.25 35.10
N PRO A 16 1.97 39.21 33.76
CA PRO A 16 2.84 39.94 32.83
C PRO A 16 2.61 41.45 32.90
N LEU A 17 3.65 42.23 32.58
CA LEU A 17 3.61 43.69 32.54
C LEU A 17 4.15 44.20 31.20
N VAL A 18 3.28 44.79 30.38
CA VAL A 18 3.62 45.34 29.06
C VAL A 18 3.83 46.86 29.16
N LEU A 19 4.92 47.38 28.57
CA LEU A 19 4.94 48.48 27.57
C LEU A 19 6.40 48.82 27.13
N PRO A 20 6.62 49.37 25.92
CA PRO A 20 7.94 49.43 25.26
C PRO A 20 8.62 50.82 25.29
N LEU A 21 9.84 50.94 24.71
CA LEU A 21 10.22 52.14 23.93
C LEU A 21 11.41 51.95 22.95
N THR A 22 11.14 52.35 21.70
CA THR A 22 12.00 52.70 20.54
C THR A 22 13.53 52.97 20.67
N ALA A 23 14.31 52.31 19.81
CA ALA A 23 15.29 52.82 18.82
C ALA A 23 16.21 54.03 19.07
N ALA A 24 17.50 53.89 18.67
CA ALA A 24 18.32 54.93 18.00
C ALA A 24 19.58 54.33 17.32
N CYS A 25 19.97 54.85 16.15
CA CYS A 25 21.11 54.40 15.33
C CYS A 25 22.46 55.07 15.69
N SER A 26 23.57 54.60 15.11
CA SER A 26 24.68 55.48 14.65
C SER A 26 25.70 54.76 13.75
N ASP A 27 26.07 55.36 12.62
CA ASP A 27 27.12 54.90 11.69
C ASP A 27 28.55 55.24 12.14
N ASP A 28 29.53 54.46 11.65
CA ASP A 28 30.87 54.85 11.15
C ASP A 28 31.63 53.54 10.77
N GLY A 29 32.32 53.36 9.63
CA GLY A 29 32.56 54.22 8.47
C GLY A 29 34.00 54.10 7.93
N THR A 30 34.20 54.06 6.59
CA THR A 30 35.48 54.14 5.83
C THR A 30 36.41 52.90 5.84
N SER A 31 37.24 52.58 4.83
CA SER A 31 37.32 52.95 3.37
C SER A 31 38.55 52.27 2.70
N ALA A 32 38.62 52.35 1.35
CA ALA A 32 39.77 52.05 0.45
C ALA A 32 39.97 50.57 0.09
N ASP A 33 39.93 50.13 -1.18
CA ASP A 33 40.51 50.59 -2.48
C ASP A 33 41.88 49.94 -2.77
N ASP A 34 41.95 49.07 -3.79
CA ASP A 34 42.93 49.14 -4.90
C ASP A 34 42.61 48.12 -6.02
N GLU A 35 42.93 48.44 -7.28
CA GLU A 35 42.57 47.67 -8.51
C GLU A 35 43.79 47.11 -9.30
N VAL A 36 43.48 46.35 -10.37
CA VAL A 36 44.23 46.14 -11.64
C VAL A 36 45.18 44.92 -11.74
N GLY A 37 44.96 44.07 -12.76
CA GLY A 37 45.84 42.91 -13.05
C GLY A 37 45.68 42.14 -14.38
N THR A 38 45.29 42.75 -15.51
CA THR A 38 44.96 42.02 -16.77
C THR A 38 46.14 41.57 -17.64
N THR A 39 46.20 40.28 -18.04
CA THR A 39 46.78 39.72 -19.30
C THR A 39 46.36 38.25 -19.46
N SER A 40 46.04 37.58 -20.58
CA SER A 40 45.78 37.84 -22.02
C SER A 40 46.53 36.83 -22.93
N GLY A 41 45.82 35.94 -23.64
CA GLY A 41 46.33 35.11 -24.76
C GLY A 41 45.51 33.82 -24.98
N THR A 42 44.84 33.53 -26.11
CA THR A 42 45.28 33.25 -27.52
C THR A 42 45.90 31.85 -27.69
N ASP A 43 45.49 30.95 -28.61
CA ASP A 43 44.71 31.07 -29.88
C ASP A 43 43.99 29.77 -30.34
N ASP A 44 42.99 29.93 -31.25
CA ASP A 44 42.62 29.20 -32.51
C ASP A 44 42.97 27.68 -32.65
N VAL A 45 42.12 26.71 -33.08
CA VAL A 45 41.00 26.60 -34.07
C VAL A 45 40.02 25.47 -33.60
N GLY A 46 38.74 25.30 -33.94
CA GLY A 46 37.77 25.99 -34.82
C GLY A 46 37.01 25.04 -35.80
N THR A 47 35.84 25.46 -36.35
CA THR A 47 34.96 24.82 -37.40
C THR A 47 34.19 23.52 -37.05
N ASP A 48 32.97 23.25 -37.54
CA ASP A 48 32.09 23.98 -38.50
C ASP A 48 30.57 23.63 -38.35
N GLU A 49 29.69 24.52 -38.87
CA GLU A 49 28.27 24.36 -39.32
C GLU A 49 27.20 23.66 -38.41
N SER A 50 25.88 23.95 -38.45
CA SER A 50 25.07 25.17 -38.73
C SER A 50 23.56 24.84 -38.55
N GLY A 51 22.75 25.67 -37.85
CA GLY A 51 21.30 25.44 -37.77
C GLY A 51 20.48 26.53 -37.05
N GLU A 52 19.69 27.29 -37.82
CA GLU A 52 18.63 28.22 -37.36
C GLU A 52 17.38 27.44 -36.89
N SER A 53 16.45 27.93 -36.05
CA SER A 53 16.33 29.19 -35.25
C SER A 53 15.08 29.09 -34.34
N GLY A 54 15.01 29.84 -33.22
CA GLY A 54 13.88 29.75 -32.28
C GLY A 54 13.79 30.88 -31.24
N GLU A 55 14.02 32.14 -31.63
CA GLU A 55 14.03 33.30 -30.72
C GLU A 55 12.60 33.65 -30.24
N SER A 56 12.35 33.52 -28.93
CA SER A 56 11.20 34.10 -28.23
C SER A 56 11.71 35.02 -27.11
N THR A 57 11.05 36.16 -26.90
CA THR A 57 11.61 37.28 -26.14
C THR A 57 11.10 37.37 -24.70
N ASP A 58 12.06 37.44 -23.77
CA ASP A 58 11.94 37.99 -22.42
C ASP A 58 11.04 39.25 -22.35
N THR A 59 10.16 39.29 -21.34
CA THR A 59 9.57 40.52 -20.79
C THR A 59 9.55 40.50 -19.27
N THR A 60 10.69 40.78 -18.66
CA THR A 60 10.86 41.14 -17.24
C THR A 60 9.83 42.15 -16.73
N GLY A 61 9.38 41.94 -15.48
CA GLY A 61 8.50 42.83 -14.73
C GLY A 61 8.91 42.85 -13.27
N GLU A 62 9.75 43.81 -12.90
CA GLU A 62 10.33 43.99 -11.56
C GLU A 62 9.27 44.43 -10.53
N ASP A 63 9.23 43.79 -9.36
CA ASP A 63 8.92 44.44 -8.07
C ASP A 63 9.64 43.63 -6.96
N GLU A 64 10.47 44.29 -6.15
CA GLU A 64 11.38 43.64 -5.18
C GLU A 64 10.84 43.70 -3.74
N THR A 65 11.10 42.66 -2.95
CA THR A 65 11.09 42.73 -1.49
C THR A 65 12.26 41.93 -0.90
N ASP A 66 13.23 42.61 -0.29
CA ASP A 66 14.30 41.98 0.48
C ASP A 66 13.74 41.16 1.66
N SER A 67 14.18 39.92 1.79
CA SER A 67 14.31 39.21 3.07
C SER A 67 15.72 38.63 3.15
N GLU A 68 16.39 38.80 4.30
CA GLU A 68 17.78 38.38 4.47
C GLU A 68 17.84 36.85 4.60
N ASP A 69 18.43 36.21 3.59
CA ASP A 69 18.67 34.77 3.51
C ASP A 69 19.67 34.30 4.58
N THR A 70 19.27 33.28 5.34
CA THR A 70 20.15 32.44 6.14
C THR A 70 19.97 31.02 5.62
N GLY A 71 20.91 30.56 4.79
CA GLY A 71 20.73 29.40 3.94
C GLY A 71 20.28 28.14 4.68
N THR A 72 19.12 27.63 4.27
CA THR A 72 18.63 26.29 4.56
C THR A 72 18.54 25.56 3.23
N THR A 73 19.35 24.52 3.03
CA THR A 73 19.36 23.72 1.80
C THR A 73 18.25 22.67 1.82
N GLY A 74 17.01 23.13 1.72
CA GLY A 74 15.79 22.31 1.60
C GLY A 74 14.76 23.06 0.75
N GLY A 75 14.63 22.70 -0.53
CA GLY A 75 14.08 23.57 -1.57
C GLY A 75 12.57 23.45 -1.84
N GLU A 76 11.74 24.03 -0.98
CA GLU A 76 10.33 24.40 -1.27
C GLU A 76 9.44 23.32 -1.94
N GLU A 77 9.43 22.06 -1.47
CA GLU A 77 8.46 21.02 -1.89
C GLU A 77 7.03 21.23 -1.30
N GLU A 78 6.60 22.47 -1.07
CA GLU A 78 5.26 22.79 -0.55
C GLU A 78 4.18 22.68 -1.64
N ALA A 79 3.11 21.94 -1.34
CA ALA A 79 2.05 21.64 -2.32
C ALA A 79 1.31 22.89 -2.82
N ALA A 80 0.96 22.92 -4.11
CA ALA A 80 0.32 24.08 -4.71
C ALA A 80 -1.07 24.35 -4.11
N ILE A 81 -1.33 25.57 -3.63
CA ILE A 81 -2.61 25.93 -2.99
C ILE A 81 -3.60 26.50 -4.02
N VAL A 82 -4.77 25.88 -4.13
CA VAL A 82 -5.88 26.32 -4.99
C VAL A 82 -7.14 26.60 -4.17
N GLU A 83 -7.56 27.87 -4.16
CA GLU A 83 -8.73 28.35 -3.42
C GLU A 83 -10.03 28.17 -4.22
N CYS A 84 -10.76 27.06 -3.99
CA CYS A 84 -12.02 26.73 -4.69
C CYS A 84 -13.24 27.51 -4.16
N GLY A 85 -13.21 27.98 -2.91
CA GLY A 85 -14.18 28.93 -2.36
C GLY A 85 -14.81 28.54 -1.01
N GLU A 86 -15.45 29.52 -0.37
CA GLU A 86 -15.99 29.40 0.99
C GLU A 86 -17.15 28.39 1.08
N LEU A 87 -16.86 27.19 1.62
CA LEU A 87 -17.88 26.23 2.06
C LEU A 87 -18.66 26.78 3.27
N GLN A 88 -19.83 26.20 3.57
CA GLN A 88 -20.62 26.59 4.74
C GLN A 88 -20.39 25.57 5.87
N PRO A 89 -19.93 25.99 7.06
CA PRO A 89 -19.79 25.12 8.22
C PRO A 89 -21.08 24.39 8.59
N ALA A 90 -20.92 23.19 9.15
CA ALA A 90 -22.02 22.39 9.65
C ALA A 90 -22.76 23.08 10.82
N ALA A 91 -24.04 22.76 11.01
CA ALA A 91 -24.82 23.32 12.12
C ALA A 91 -24.48 22.70 13.50
N SER A 92 -23.89 21.50 13.46
CA SER A 92 -23.33 20.70 14.55
C SER A 92 -22.35 19.69 13.93
N GLY A 93 -21.34 19.23 14.70
CA GLY A 93 -20.27 18.36 14.20
C GLY A 93 -19.31 19.07 13.23
N THR A 94 -18.37 18.30 12.67
CA THR A 94 -17.42 18.80 11.64
C THR A 94 -18.05 18.85 10.25
N CYS A 95 -18.94 17.88 9.96
CA CYS A 95 -19.49 17.62 8.63
C CYS A 95 -21.02 17.65 8.64
N VAL A 96 -21.62 18.03 7.51
CA VAL A 96 -23.04 17.81 7.22
C VAL A 96 -23.19 16.87 6.02
N ALA A 97 -24.11 15.91 6.11
CA ALA A 97 -24.44 14.99 5.02
C ALA A 97 -25.89 15.15 4.55
N GLU A 98 -26.09 15.20 3.24
CA GLU A 98 -27.38 15.28 2.56
C GLU A 98 -27.52 14.15 1.54
N GLY A 99 -28.76 13.74 1.23
CA GLY A 99 -29.03 12.68 0.27
C GLY A 99 -29.38 11.32 0.91
N SER A 100 -28.99 10.25 0.24
CA SER A 100 -29.19 8.85 0.67
C SER A 100 -28.07 7.96 0.14
N ALA A 101 -27.73 6.88 0.85
CA ALA A 101 -26.74 5.91 0.39
C ALA A 101 -27.10 5.34 -0.99
N GLY A 102 -26.06 5.21 -1.82
CA GLY A 102 -26.09 4.80 -3.23
C GLY A 102 -24.65 4.62 -3.71
N THR A 103 -24.44 4.52 -5.03
CA THR A 103 -23.09 4.30 -5.58
C THR A 103 -22.32 5.60 -5.78
N SER A 104 -23.01 6.75 -5.79
CA SER A 104 -22.44 8.06 -6.12
C SER A 104 -22.39 9.01 -4.92
N THR A 105 -21.20 9.51 -4.57
CA THR A 105 -20.97 10.41 -3.42
C THR A 105 -20.08 11.60 -3.79
N LEU A 106 -20.44 12.80 -3.34
CA LEU A 106 -19.61 14.00 -3.43
C LEU A 106 -19.13 14.42 -2.03
N LEU A 107 -17.83 14.31 -1.76
CA LEU A 107 -17.20 14.89 -0.57
C LEU A 107 -16.74 16.33 -0.87
N ARG A 108 -16.79 17.21 0.13
CA ARG A 108 -16.37 18.63 0.02
C ARG A 108 -15.69 19.11 1.29
N GLY A 109 -14.51 19.70 1.15
CA GLY A 109 -13.61 20.13 2.24
C GLY A 109 -12.34 20.69 1.63
N ASP A 110 -11.25 20.81 2.39
CA ASP A 110 -9.93 21.10 1.80
C ASP A 110 -9.32 19.77 1.36
N VAL A 111 -9.15 19.55 0.06
CA VAL A 111 -8.72 18.24 -0.48
C VAL A 111 -7.21 18.22 -0.65
N LEU A 112 -6.57 17.22 -0.04
CA LEU A 112 -5.14 16.94 -0.16
C LEU A 112 -4.93 15.97 -1.34
N THR A 113 -4.58 16.50 -2.51
CA THR A 113 -4.10 15.72 -3.66
C THR A 113 -2.57 15.87 -3.75
N PRO A 114 -1.82 14.91 -4.31
CA PRO A 114 -0.38 14.79 -4.05
C PRO A 114 0.43 16.08 -4.18
N GLU A 115 0.26 16.82 -5.29
CA GLU A 115 0.94 18.10 -5.52
C GLU A 115 0.02 19.34 -5.45
N THR A 116 -1.21 19.21 -4.94
CA THR A 116 -2.15 20.34 -4.86
C THR A 116 -3.16 20.22 -3.71
N VAL A 117 -3.24 21.28 -2.90
CA VAL A 117 -4.25 21.46 -1.86
C VAL A 117 -5.42 22.30 -2.40
N TYR A 118 -6.57 21.67 -2.62
CA TYR A 118 -7.78 22.34 -3.09
C TYR A 118 -8.66 22.79 -1.91
N ARG A 119 -8.43 23.99 -1.39
CA ARG A 119 -9.19 24.54 -0.24
C ARG A 119 -10.63 24.84 -0.62
N GLY A 120 -11.58 24.30 0.15
CA GLY A 120 -13.01 24.30 -0.19
C GLY A 120 -13.39 23.51 -1.45
N GLY A 121 -12.50 22.64 -1.93
CA GLY A 121 -12.69 21.78 -3.10
C GLY A 121 -13.65 20.60 -2.87
N SER A 122 -13.49 19.57 -3.70
CA SER A 122 -14.37 18.40 -3.73
C SER A 122 -13.68 17.14 -4.27
N VAL A 123 -14.20 15.99 -3.84
CA VAL A 123 -13.87 14.66 -4.38
C VAL A 123 -15.16 13.98 -4.78
N ARG A 124 -15.24 13.46 -6.01
CA ARG A 124 -16.37 12.64 -6.48
C ARG A 124 -15.98 11.16 -6.42
N ILE A 125 -16.87 10.36 -5.86
CA ILE A 125 -16.77 8.91 -5.74
C ILE A 125 -17.93 8.30 -6.55
N GLU A 126 -17.63 7.30 -7.37
CA GLU A 126 -18.60 6.47 -8.10
C GLU A 126 -18.19 5.00 -7.94
N ASP A 127 -19.11 4.13 -7.52
CA ASP A 127 -18.88 2.68 -7.35
C ASP A 127 -17.61 2.32 -6.53
N GLY A 128 -17.26 3.18 -5.57
CA GLY A 128 -16.10 3.02 -4.69
C GLY A 128 -14.78 3.59 -5.22
N LEU A 129 -14.75 4.13 -6.44
CA LEU A 129 -13.58 4.77 -7.07
C LEU A 129 -13.69 6.30 -7.08
N VAL A 130 -12.57 6.99 -6.93
CA VAL A 130 -12.45 8.43 -7.17
C VAL A 130 -12.55 8.69 -8.68
N THR A 131 -13.46 9.58 -9.08
CA THR A 131 -13.68 9.97 -10.49
C THR A 131 -13.37 11.44 -10.77
N CYS A 132 -13.19 12.25 -9.72
CA CYS A 132 -12.71 13.62 -9.82
C CYS A 132 -12.19 14.10 -8.47
N ALA A 133 -11.11 14.88 -8.46
CA ALA A 133 -10.64 15.65 -7.33
C ALA A 133 -10.33 17.09 -7.79
N GLY A 134 -10.74 18.10 -7.02
CA GLY A 134 -10.53 19.52 -7.33
C GLY A 134 -11.76 20.40 -7.09
N CYS A 135 -11.78 21.59 -7.69
CA CYS A 135 -12.82 22.59 -7.42
C CYS A 135 -14.20 22.26 -8.01
N ASP A 136 -14.26 21.61 -9.18
CA ASP A 136 -15.46 21.58 -10.03
C ASP A 136 -16.04 20.15 -10.24
N CYS A 137 -15.94 19.26 -9.24
CA CYS A 137 -16.41 17.86 -9.36
C CYS A 137 -17.95 17.66 -9.24
N SER A 138 -18.74 18.74 -9.31
CA SER A 138 -20.17 18.75 -8.95
C SER A 138 -21.16 18.91 -10.12
N ASP A 139 -20.70 18.71 -11.36
CA ASP A 139 -21.49 18.99 -12.57
C ASP A 139 -22.71 18.08 -12.77
N GLU A 140 -22.63 16.80 -12.39
CA GLU A 140 -23.76 15.86 -12.43
C GLU A 140 -24.25 15.48 -11.01
N PRO A 141 -25.53 15.09 -10.84
CA PRO A 141 -26.08 14.67 -9.55
C PRO A 141 -25.32 13.50 -8.90
N VAL A 142 -25.48 13.36 -7.59
CA VAL A 142 -25.01 12.25 -6.76
C VAL A 142 -26.12 11.82 -5.78
N ASP A 143 -26.05 10.60 -5.27
CA ASP A 143 -26.98 10.06 -4.28
C ASP A 143 -26.74 10.70 -2.90
N ALA A 144 -25.48 10.90 -2.54
CA ALA A 144 -25.02 11.50 -1.28
C ALA A 144 -24.09 12.69 -1.49
N THR A 145 -24.19 13.71 -0.64
CA THR A 145 -23.21 14.81 -0.55
C THR A 145 -22.80 15.02 0.90
N ILE A 146 -21.50 15.07 1.17
CA ILE A 146 -20.92 15.35 2.48
C ILE A 146 -20.08 16.61 2.39
N THR A 147 -20.29 17.58 3.29
CA THR A 147 -19.58 18.86 3.31
C THR A 147 -19.01 19.12 4.70
N CYS A 148 -17.68 19.28 4.77
CA CYS A 148 -16.88 19.44 5.97
C CYS A 148 -16.00 20.69 5.81
N ALA A 149 -16.56 21.89 5.98
CA ALA A 149 -15.86 23.16 5.70
C ALA A 149 -14.60 23.35 6.57
N ASP A 150 -14.66 22.88 7.82
CA ASP A 150 -13.60 23.01 8.83
C ASP A 150 -12.77 21.71 8.94
N ALA A 151 -12.65 20.93 7.85
CA ALA A 151 -11.88 19.70 7.76
C ALA A 151 -11.02 19.60 6.49
N VAL A 152 -9.99 18.76 6.55
CA VAL A 152 -9.23 18.30 5.39
C VAL A 152 -9.68 16.90 4.98
N ILE A 153 -9.59 16.59 3.69
CA ILE A 153 -9.86 15.28 3.09
C ILE A 153 -8.53 14.75 2.58
N SER A 154 -8.04 13.70 3.23
CA SER A 154 -6.80 12.98 2.94
C SER A 154 -7.12 11.63 2.27
N PRO A 155 -6.17 11.03 1.53
CA PRO A 155 -6.13 9.58 1.40
C PRO A 155 -6.27 8.90 2.76
N GLY A 156 -6.83 7.70 2.78
CA GLY A 156 -6.73 6.79 3.91
C GLY A 156 -5.26 6.49 4.19
N LEU A 157 -4.86 6.53 5.46
CA LEU A 157 -3.47 6.29 5.83
C LEU A 157 -3.11 4.82 5.65
N ILE A 158 -1.85 4.54 5.29
CA ILE A 158 -1.35 3.19 5.01
C ILE A 158 -0.26 2.86 6.04
N ASN A 159 -0.48 1.82 6.85
CA ASN A 159 0.47 1.40 7.88
C ASN A 159 1.38 0.29 7.34
N THR A 160 2.55 0.65 6.82
CA THR A 160 3.39 -0.21 5.98
C THR A 160 4.09 -1.35 6.72
N HIS A 161 4.07 -1.36 8.05
CA HIS A 161 4.63 -2.45 8.87
C HIS A 161 3.98 -2.49 10.27
N ASP A 162 3.36 -3.62 10.63
CA ASP A 162 3.09 -4.01 12.01
C ASP A 162 3.29 -5.54 12.23
N HIS A 163 3.22 -5.98 13.48
CA HIS A 163 3.16 -7.37 13.93
C HIS A 163 1.88 -7.60 14.74
N ILE A 164 0.74 -7.51 14.09
CA ILE A 164 -0.58 -7.39 14.73
C ILE A 164 -0.96 -8.62 15.57
N THR A 165 -0.38 -9.78 15.28
CA THR A 165 -0.50 -11.02 16.09
C THR A 165 0.10 -10.91 17.51
N TYR A 166 0.79 -9.81 17.81
CA TYR A 166 1.32 -9.42 19.12
C TYR A 166 0.52 -8.28 19.78
N ALA A 167 -0.64 -7.89 19.22
CA ALA A 167 -1.50 -6.81 19.73
C ALA A 167 -1.97 -6.96 21.19
N ASN A 168 -1.84 -8.13 21.80
CA ASN A 168 -2.24 -8.39 23.19
C ASN A 168 -1.15 -8.15 24.25
N ASN A 169 0.02 -7.66 23.84
CA ASN A 169 1.06 -7.24 24.76
C ASN A 169 0.81 -5.83 25.30
N TRP A 170 1.47 -5.49 26.41
CA TRP A 170 1.50 -4.13 26.95
C TRP A 170 2.81 -3.46 26.54
N PRO A 171 2.81 -2.15 26.22
CA PRO A 171 4.02 -1.38 25.94
C PRO A 171 5.12 -1.47 27.00
N ILE A 172 6.38 -1.25 26.61
CA ILE A 172 7.54 -1.32 27.51
C ILE A 172 7.91 0.02 28.18
N GLY A 173 7.24 1.13 27.85
CA GLY A 173 7.60 2.47 28.31
C GLY A 173 9.00 2.88 27.87
N GLU A 174 9.80 3.45 28.78
CA GLU A 174 11.22 3.82 28.60
C GLU A 174 12.18 2.62 28.37
N GLY A 175 11.65 1.43 28.09
CA GLY A 175 12.41 0.19 27.94
C GLY A 175 12.97 -0.38 29.26
N VAL A 176 13.76 -1.44 29.13
CA VAL A 176 14.45 -2.12 30.26
C VAL A 176 15.96 -2.22 30.08
N ASP A 177 16.45 -1.96 28.86
CA ASP A 177 17.83 -2.04 28.42
C ASP A 177 17.99 -1.10 27.20
N ARG A 178 19.22 -0.88 26.72
CA ARG A 178 19.46 -0.55 25.29
C ARG A 178 20.00 -1.80 24.63
N TYR A 179 19.60 -2.05 23.40
CA TYR A 179 20.06 -3.18 22.60
C TYR A 179 20.97 -2.68 21.49
N GLU A 180 21.94 -3.49 21.09
CA GLU A 180 22.75 -3.22 19.91
C GLU A 180 22.16 -3.86 18.63
N HIS A 181 21.38 -4.95 18.77
CA HIS A 181 20.80 -5.68 17.63
C HIS A 181 19.49 -6.41 17.98
N ARG A 182 18.62 -6.63 16.99
CA ARG A 182 17.34 -7.37 17.12
C ARG A 182 17.36 -8.71 17.86
N HIS A 183 18.47 -9.45 17.81
CA HIS A 183 18.57 -10.73 18.50
C HIS A 183 18.86 -10.58 20.00
N ASP A 184 19.31 -9.43 20.47
CA ASP A 184 19.57 -9.19 21.88
C ASP A 184 18.27 -9.17 22.67
N TRP A 185 17.26 -8.42 22.20
CA TRP A 185 15.91 -8.45 22.78
C TRP A 185 15.13 -9.71 22.42
N ARG A 186 15.30 -10.30 21.23
CA ARG A 186 14.52 -11.48 20.79
C ARG A 186 15.06 -12.82 21.31
N LYS A 187 16.36 -12.91 21.64
CA LYS A 187 17.03 -14.17 22.05
C LYS A 187 17.86 -14.06 23.34
N GLY A 188 18.19 -12.86 23.82
CA GLY A 188 19.05 -12.66 25.00
C GLY A 188 20.54 -12.87 24.68
N LEU A 189 21.01 -12.31 23.57
CA LEU A 189 22.42 -12.31 23.17
C LEU A 189 23.16 -11.10 23.78
N ASN A 190 24.46 -11.00 23.45
CA ASN A 190 25.49 -10.00 23.80
C ASN A 190 25.70 -9.59 25.30
N GLY A 191 24.77 -9.93 26.19
CA GLY A 191 24.75 -9.58 27.60
C GLY A 191 23.34 -9.31 28.15
N HIS A 192 22.38 -9.13 27.25
CA HIS A 192 21.04 -8.60 27.50
C HIS A 192 20.05 -9.66 27.97
N SER A 193 18.85 -9.20 28.33
CA SER A 193 17.71 -10.06 28.64
C SER A 193 16.64 -9.97 27.55
N THR A 194 16.05 -11.11 27.21
CA THR A 194 14.91 -11.19 26.29
C THR A 194 13.74 -10.33 26.77
N LEU A 195 13.11 -9.57 25.87
CA LEU A 195 11.83 -8.92 26.16
C LEU A 195 10.73 -9.98 26.40
N PRO A 196 9.82 -9.76 27.36
CA PRO A 196 8.72 -10.69 27.64
C PRO A 196 7.50 -10.37 26.77
N TYR A 197 7.33 -11.09 25.66
CA TYR A 197 6.22 -10.90 24.72
C TYR A 197 5.40 -12.19 24.47
N ASN A 198 4.24 -12.06 23.82
CA ASN A 198 3.31 -13.12 23.47
C ASN A 198 2.79 -12.93 22.03
N GLY A 199 3.25 -13.74 21.08
CA GLY A 199 2.73 -13.79 19.70
C GLY A 199 1.54 -14.72 19.61
N SER A 200 0.43 -14.35 20.25
CA SER A 200 -0.81 -15.14 20.33
C SER A 200 -1.97 -14.24 20.74
N ALA A 201 -2.18 -13.15 20.01
CA ALA A 201 -3.43 -12.39 20.05
C ALA A 201 -4.62 -13.26 19.61
N SER A 202 -5.78 -13.04 20.23
CA SER A 202 -7.08 -13.56 19.80
C SER A 202 -7.59 -12.80 18.58
N ALA A 203 -8.61 -13.36 17.92
CA ALA A 203 -9.28 -12.72 16.79
C ALA A 203 -9.82 -11.33 17.15
N GLU A 204 -10.35 -11.19 18.36
CA GLU A 204 -10.87 -9.95 18.93
C GLU A 204 -9.76 -8.96 19.32
N GLU A 205 -8.61 -9.43 19.79
CA GLU A 205 -7.44 -8.57 20.09
C GLU A 205 -6.78 -8.03 18.81
N VAL A 206 -6.72 -8.83 17.73
CA VAL A 206 -6.24 -8.38 16.40
C VAL A 206 -7.19 -7.35 15.81
N THR A 207 -8.50 -7.61 15.78
CA THR A 207 -9.48 -6.62 15.30
C THR A 207 -9.57 -5.39 16.20
N GLY A 208 -9.15 -5.50 17.47
CA GLY A 208 -8.90 -4.38 18.36
C GLY A 208 -7.60 -3.59 18.09
N ALA A 209 -6.68 -4.08 17.27
CA ALA A 209 -5.57 -3.32 16.70
C ALA A 209 -5.95 -2.69 15.35
N GLU A 210 -6.61 -3.44 14.47
CA GLU A 210 -7.13 -2.93 13.19
C GLU A 210 -8.02 -1.70 13.43
N LEU A 211 -8.94 -1.79 14.40
CA LEU A 211 -9.78 -0.67 14.81
C LEU A 211 -8.99 0.54 15.34
N ARG A 212 -7.80 0.35 15.94
CA ARG A 212 -6.95 1.48 16.39
C ARG A 212 -6.34 2.22 15.20
N PHE A 213 -5.92 1.49 14.16
CA PHE A 213 -5.41 2.11 12.94
C PHE A 213 -6.55 2.83 12.19
N VAL A 214 -7.73 2.21 12.05
CA VAL A 214 -8.94 2.86 11.52
C VAL A 214 -9.31 4.11 12.32
N MET A 215 -9.26 4.06 13.65
CA MET A 215 -9.51 5.25 14.49
C MET A 215 -8.47 6.37 14.32
N GLY A 216 -7.28 6.04 13.83
CA GLY A 216 -6.25 6.99 13.39
C GLY A 216 -6.39 7.47 11.94
N GLY A 217 -7.38 6.99 11.17
CA GLY A 217 -7.57 7.35 9.76
C GLY A 217 -6.94 6.39 8.76
N ALA A 218 -6.45 5.23 9.18
CA ALA A 218 -5.90 4.23 8.25
C ALA A 218 -7.00 3.41 7.55
N THR A 219 -6.70 2.94 6.34
CA THR A 219 -7.55 2.03 5.55
C THR A 219 -6.84 0.75 5.12
N SER A 220 -5.51 0.76 5.06
CA SER A 220 -4.67 -0.36 4.64
C SER A 220 -3.46 -0.54 5.56
N THR A 221 -2.93 -1.77 5.65
CA THR A 221 -1.73 -2.09 6.42
C THR A 221 -1.06 -3.35 5.90
N ALA A 222 0.27 -3.46 6.02
CA ALA A 222 0.96 -4.74 6.04
C ALA A 222 1.24 -5.08 7.52
N SER A 223 0.56 -6.08 8.05
CA SER A 223 0.39 -6.27 9.52
C SER A 223 0.92 -7.60 10.06
N ALA A 224 1.53 -8.43 9.22
CA ALA A 224 2.01 -9.77 9.53
C ALA A 224 0.94 -10.66 10.20
N GLY A 225 -0.21 -10.78 9.53
CA GLY A 225 -1.33 -11.63 9.93
C GLY A 225 -2.52 -10.92 10.57
N GLY A 226 -3.03 -9.87 9.91
CA GLY A 226 -4.34 -9.28 10.21
C GLY A 226 -5.52 -10.10 9.66
N ARG A 227 -6.64 -9.43 9.37
CA ARG A 227 -7.94 -10.08 9.10
C ARG A 227 -8.85 -9.26 8.17
N TRP A 228 -9.56 -9.95 7.28
CA TRP A 228 -10.68 -9.41 6.51
C TRP A 228 -11.68 -8.65 7.39
N GLY A 229 -11.99 -7.42 6.99
CA GLY A 229 -13.14 -6.65 7.45
C GLY A 229 -12.85 -5.18 7.70
N LEU A 230 -11.90 -4.82 8.58
CA LEU A 230 -11.69 -3.40 8.96
C LEU A 230 -10.62 -2.67 8.15
N LEU A 231 -9.61 -3.38 7.65
CA LEU A 231 -8.47 -2.82 6.92
C LEU A 231 -8.10 -3.78 5.81
N ARG A 232 -7.59 -3.22 4.71
CA ARG A 232 -6.91 -4.02 3.69
C ARG A 232 -5.58 -4.48 4.28
N ASN A 233 -5.49 -5.76 4.64
CA ASN A 233 -4.25 -6.36 5.13
C ASN A 233 -3.46 -6.85 3.91
N VAL A 234 -2.61 -5.96 3.39
CA VAL A 234 -1.97 -6.10 2.07
C VAL A 234 -0.91 -7.20 2.03
N ASP A 235 -0.53 -7.75 3.19
CA ASP A 235 0.27 -8.96 3.34
C ASP A 235 -0.53 -10.28 3.18
N SER A 236 -1.83 -10.22 2.81
CA SER A 236 -2.71 -11.39 2.68
C SER A 236 -3.72 -11.25 1.53
N SER A 237 -3.67 -12.18 0.56
CA SER A 237 -4.57 -12.18 -0.60
C SER A 237 -6.06 -12.36 -0.26
N GLY A 238 -6.39 -12.90 0.92
CA GLY A 238 -7.78 -13.02 1.37
C GLY A 238 -8.36 -11.72 1.93
N ASP A 239 -7.50 -10.75 2.28
CA ASP A 239 -7.82 -9.61 3.14
C ASP A 239 -7.60 -8.26 2.41
N LEU A 240 -7.67 -8.25 1.07
CA LEU A 240 -7.54 -7.06 0.21
C LEU A 240 -8.87 -6.33 -0.08
N GLU A 241 -10.00 -7.01 0.19
CA GLU A 241 -11.38 -6.55 -0.03
C GLU A 241 -11.63 -5.88 -1.40
N GLY A 242 -11.33 -6.63 -2.46
CA GLY A 242 -11.61 -6.24 -3.84
C GLY A 242 -10.54 -5.39 -4.50
N LEU A 243 -9.39 -5.15 -3.86
CA LEU A 243 -8.21 -4.66 -4.59
C LEU A 243 -7.51 -5.82 -5.31
N SER A 244 -7.25 -5.64 -6.60
CA SER A 244 -6.39 -6.50 -7.40
C SER A 244 -4.90 -6.14 -7.20
N LEU A 245 -4.45 -6.21 -5.94
CA LEU A 245 -3.03 -6.09 -5.57
C LEU A 245 -2.39 -7.47 -5.47
N THR A 246 -1.14 -7.59 -5.95
CA THR A 246 -0.23 -8.65 -5.50
C THR A 246 0.09 -8.41 -4.02
N PRO A 247 -0.09 -9.39 -3.11
CA PRO A 247 0.20 -9.18 -1.69
C PRO A 247 1.68 -8.87 -1.43
N ALA A 248 1.96 -7.97 -0.49
CA ALA A 248 3.31 -7.58 -0.09
C ALA A 248 3.93 -8.64 0.83
N ASP A 249 5.08 -9.22 0.46
CA ASP A 249 5.73 -10.25 1.27
C ASP A 249 6.51 -9.63 2.44
N SER A 250 6.08 -9.94 3.67
CA SER A 250 6.62 -9.36 4.91
C SER A 250 7.67 -10.28 5.56
N ASP A 251 8.91 -10.19 5.10
CA ASP A 251 10.00 -11.11 5.46
C ASP A 251 10.80 -10.66 6.68
N THR A 252 10.48 -11.24 7.84
CA THR A 252 11.20 -10.93 9.09
C THR A 252 12.63 -11.48 9.13
N PHE A 253 12.96 -12.52 8.32
CA PHE A 253 14.24 -13.27 8.42
C PHE A 253 14.84 -13.61 7.04
N PRO A 254 15.12 -12.61 6.18
CA PRO A 254 15.51 -12.80 4.77
C PRO A 254 16.81 -13.59 4.57
N LEU A 255 17.59 -13.74 5.65
CA LEU A 255 18.89 -14.41 5.67
C LEU A 255 18.86 -15.80 6.35
N ASP A 256 17.72 -16.30 6.84
CA ASP A 256 17.59 -17.48 7.75
C ASP A 256 18.32 -17.27 9.11
N ASP A 257 18.42 -16.01 9.55
CA ASP A 257 18.91 -15.60 10.86
C ASP A 257 17.90 -15.91 11.99
N SER A 258 16.69 -16.36 11.65
CA SER A 258 15.53 -16.66 12.51
C SER A 258 15.85 -17.38 13.83
N ASN A 259 16.93 -18.17 13.84
CA ASN A 259 17.44 -18.93 14.98
C ASN A 259 18.22 -18.08 16.01
N GLY A 260 18.72 -16.91 15.65
CA GLY A 260 19.61 -16.04 16.42
C GLY A 260 21.06 -16.01 15.90
N THR A 261 21.27 -16.00 14.57
CA THR A 261 22.61 -15.91 13.97
C THR A 261 22.99 -14.46 13.73
N GLN A 262 24.19 -14.07 14.17
CA GLN A 262 24.81 -12.76 13.94
C GLN A 262 26.19 -12.98 13.33
N ILE A 263 26.53 -12.30 12.23
CA ILE A 263 27.85 -12.40 11.57
C ILE A 263 28.40 -10.99 11.29
N ALA A 264 29.55 -10.63 11.87
CA ALA A 264 30.16 -9.29 11.72
C ALA A 264 31.22 -9.21 10.59
N SER A 265 31.16 -10.15 9.64
CA SER A 265 31.92 -10.10 8.37
C SER A 265 31.51 -11.26 7.44
N GLY A 266 30.76 -10.97 6.39
CA GLY A 266 30.44 -11.86 5.26
C GLY A 266 29.25 -12.82 5.45
N CYS A 267 28.79 -13.37 4.33
CA CYS A 267 27.39 -13.77 4.14
C CYS A 267 27.16 -15.29 4.22
N ASN A 268 27.40 -15.88 5.39
CA ASN A 268 27.14 -17.30 5.64
C ASN A 268 25.97 -17.48 6.62
N TYR A 269 24.82 -16.86 6.33
CA TYR A 269 23.64 -16.94 7.19
C TYR A 269 22.86 -18.25 6.98
N GLY A 270 22.31 -18.53 5.78
CA GLY A 270 21.60 -19.78 5.47
C GLY A 270 21.34 -20.04 3.97
N ASP A 271 20.27 -20.76 3.67
CA ASP A 271 19.62 -20.72 2.35
C ASP A 271 18.65 -19.52 2.39
N THR A 272 18.84 -18.52 1.53
CA THR A 272 18.18 -17.19 1.62
C THR A 272 17.12 -16.96 0.54
N THR A 273 16.37 -15.87 0.68
CA THR A 273 15.61 -15.23 -0.41
C THR A 273 16.56 -14.87 -1.59
N THR A 274 16.03 -14.61 -2.79
CA THR A 274 16.83 -14.39 -4.00
C THR A 274 16.27 -13.29 -4.91
N ALA A 275 17.14 -12.43 -5.48
CA ALA A 275 16.80 -11.44 -6.53
C ALA A 275 15.76 -11.93 -7.54
N ALA A 276 15.97 -13.11 -8.12
CA ALA A 276 15.10 -13.68 -9.14
C ALA A 276 13.67 -14.02 -8.67
N TRP A 277 13.40 -13.98 -7.37
CA TRP A 277 12.06 -14.08 -6.76
C TRP A 277 11.57 -12.71 -6.28
N VAL A 278 12.45 -11.84 -5.76
CA VAL A 278 12.10 -10.44 -5.42
C VAL A 278 11.58 -9.71 -6.66
N ALA A 279 12.24 -9.89 -7.81
CA ALA A 279 11.81 -9.39 -9.11
C ALA A 279 10.54 -10.06 -9.69
N GLN A 280 9.84 -10.91 -8.93
CA GLN A 280 8.49 -11.43 -9.21
C GLN A 280 7.44 -10.89 -8.21
N GLN A 281 7.82 -10.03 -7.26
CA GLN A 281 6.90 -9.38 -6.33
C GLN A 281 6.63 -7.95 -6.79
N GLU A 282 5.47 -7.40 -6.42
CA GLU A 282 5.21 -5.94 -6.50
C GLU A 282 5.71 -5.19 -5.25
N ALA A 283 5.82 -5.90 -4.11
CA ALA A 283 6.38 -5.38 -2.87
C ALA A 283 7.02 -6.48 -2.03
N TYR A 284 8.20 -6.18 -1.47
CA TYR A 284 8.96 -7.04 -0.58
C TYR A 284 9.45 -6.20 0.62
N LEU A 285 9.09 -6.61 1.83
CA LEU A 285 9.26 -5.82 3.06
C LEU A 285 10.25 -6.50 4.04
N PRO A 286 11.55 -6.61 3.71
CA PRO A 286 12.51 -7.35 4.52
C PRO A 286 12.98 -6.56 5.74
N HIS A 287 13.04 -7.22 6.91
CA HIS A 287 13.69 -6.67 8.10
C HIS A 287 15.21 -6.81 7.98
N LEU A 288 15.90 -5.68 7.74
CA LEU A 288 17.35 -5.60 7.52
C LEU A 288 17.97 -4.44 8.31
N SER A 289 19.17 -4.68 8.86
CA SER A 289 19.92 -3.70 9.66
C SER A 289 19.12 -3.15 10.86
N GLU A 290 18.40 -4.04 11.54
CA GLU A 290 17.66 -3.73 12.77
C GLU A 290 18.61 -3.74 13.99
N GLY A 291 19.42 -2.69 14.09
CA GLY A 291 20.41 -2.49 15.15
C GLY A 291 21.35 -1.31 14.88
N ILE A 292 22.33 -1.13 15.77
CA ILE A 292 23.33 -0.06 15.75
C ILE A 292 24.77 -0.61 15.78
N ASP A 293 24.97 -1.86 15.35
CA ASP A 293 26.26 -2.54 15.40
C ASP A 293 26.67 -3.22 14.08
N SER A 294 27.92 -3.69 14.06
CA SER A 294 28.54 -4.34 12.89
C SER A 294 27.95 -5.70 12.51
N TYR A 295 27.04 -6.27 13.31
CA TYR A 295 26.26 -7.43 12.90
C TYR A 295 25.03 -7.00 12.09
N ALA A 296 24.35 -5.91 12.49
CA ALA A 296 23.18 -5.37 11.79
C ALA A 296 23.57 -4.80 10.41
N GLN A 297 24.63 -3.99 10.34
CA GLN A 297 25.20 -3.49 9.07
C GLN A 297 25.52 -4.63 8.10
N ASN A 298 26.10 -5.73 8.59
CA ASN A 298 26.41 -6.91 7.78
C ASN A 298 25.15 -7.67 7.33
N GLU A 299 23.97 -7.47 7.93
CA GLU A 299 22.72 -7.96 7.32
C GLU A 299 22.47 -7.25 5.99
N PHE A 300 22.67 -5.92 5.93
CA PHE A 300 22.56 -5.12 4.70
C PHE A 300 23.65 -5.49 3.67
N GLU A 301 24.94 -5.48 4.03
CA GLU A 301 26.05 -5.86 3.12
C GLU A 301 25.81 -7.20 2.38
N CYS A 302 25.08 -8.11 3.05
CA CYS A 302 24.81 -9.45 2.55
C CYS A 302 23.49 -9.59 1.79
N ALA A 303 22.55 -8.68 2.01
CA ALA A 303 21.33 -8.53 1.22
C ALA A 303 21.57 -7.70 -0.06
N SER A 304 22.64 -6.91 -0.14
CA SER A 304 22.97 -6.05 -1.30
C SER A 304 24.05 -6.63 -2.24
N THR A 305 24.49 -7.89 -2.04
CA THR A 305 25.62 -8.44 -2.82
C THR A 305 25.58 -9.92 -3.17
N ASN A 306 25.10 -10.81 -2.27
CA ASN A 306 24.90 -12.24 -2.53
C ASN A 306 24.06 -12.89 -1.40
N PRO A 307 22.72 -13.02 -1.55
CA PRO A 307 21.90 -12.54 -2.67
C PRO A 307 21.96 -11.02 -2.82
N ASP A 308 21.60 -10.55 -4.00
CA ASP A 308 21.08 -9.19 -4.12
C ASP A 308 19.57 -9.26 -3.86
N LEU A 309 19.06 -8.29 -3.10
CA LEU A 309 17.67 -8.12 -2.67
C LEU A 309 17.26 -6.65 -2.74
N LEU A 310 18.16 -5.75 -3.18
CA LEU A 310 17.86 -4.34 -3.39
C LEU A 310 17.38 -4.16 -4.83
N GLU A 311 16.05 -4.14 -4.98
CA GLU A 311 15.32 -3.94 -6.25
C GLU A 311 14.24 -2.87 -5.97
N ARG A 312 13.65 -2.28 -7.01
CA ARG A 312 12.67 -1.18 -6.86
C ARG A 312 11.44 -1.53 -6.00
N GLN A 313 11.11 -2.83 -5.86
CA GLN A 313 10.01 -3.33 -5.04
C GLN A 313 10.39 -3.57 -3.55
N THR A 314 11.66 -3.39 -3.17
CA THR A 314 12.12 -3.66 -1.81
C THR A 314 11.98 -2.42 -0.92
N ALA A 315 11.24 -2.57 0.18
CA ALA A 315 11.12 -1.54 1.23
C ALA A 315 11.68 -2.08 2.56
N LEU A 316 12.89 -1.61 2.93
CA LEU A 316 13.64 -2.15 4.07
C LEU A 316 12.99 -1.71 5.38
N VAL A 317 12.57 -2.68 6.19
CA VAL A 317 11.99 -2.39 7.50
C VAL A 317 13.11 -2.07 8.49
N HIS A 318 12.95 -0.95 9.19
CA HIS A 318 13.86 -0.35 10.18
C HIS A 318 15.13 0.32 9.63
N ALA A 319 16.00 -0.39 8.89
CA ALA A 319 17.24 0.14 8.28
C ALA A 319 18.07 1.10 9.19
N VAL A 320 18.33 0.72 10.45
CA VAL A 320 18.94 1.61 11.46
C VAL A 320 20.46 1.69 11.33
N GLY A 321 21.13 0.57 11.05
CA GLY A 321 22.59 0.46 11.03
C GLY A 321 23.20 0.53 9.63
N VAL A 322 22.77 1.46 8.79
CA VAL A 322 23.26 1.64 7.40
C VAL A 322 24.23 2.82 7.29
N THR A 323 25.18 2.75 6.35
CA THR A 323 26.13 3.86 6.05
C THR A 323 25.62 4.79 4.94
N ALA A 324 26.33 5.89 4.67
CA ALA A 324 26.10 6.70 3.47
C ALA A 324 26.23 5.88 2.17
N GLU A 325 27.21 4.96 2.07
CA GLU A 325 27.34 4.07 0.90
C GLU A 325 26.21 3.03 0.81
N ASP A 326 25.70 2.54 1.94
CA ASP A 326 24.52 1.65 1.96
C ASP A 326 23.26 2.40 1.49
N VAL A 327 23.05 3.63 1.95
CA VAL A 327 21.93 4.49 1.51
C VAL A 327 22.09 4.87 0.03
N GLN A 328 23.31 5.14 -0.45
CA GLN A 328 23.58 5.32 -1.88
C GLN A 328 23.20 4.07 -2.69
N ALA A 329 23.47 2.85 -2.19
CA ALA A 329 23.05 1.62 -2.84
C ALA A 329 21.52 1.43 -2.85
N MET A 330 20.80 1.90 -1.82
CA MET A 330 19.33 1.95 -1.84
C MET A 330 18.82 2.92 -2.92
N ALA A 331 19.41 4.11 -3.03
CA ALA A 331 19.06 5.09 -4.06
C ALA A 331 19.34 4.58 -5.49
N GLU A 332 20.53 3.99 -5.73
CA GLU A 332 20.90 3.41 -7.04
C GLU A 332 19.99 2.24 -7.48
N THR A 333 19.23 1.65 -6.55
CA THR A 333 18.30 0.52 -6.80
C THR A 333 16.82 0.90 -6.69
N GLN A 334 16.50 2.18 -6.42
CA GLN A 334 15.14 2.67 -6.10
C GLN A 334 14.47 1.93 -4.91
N ALA A 335 15.28 1.31 -4.05
CA ALA A 335 14.84 0.66 -2.83
C ALA A 335 14.45 1.69 -1.77
N LYS A 336 13.51 1.31 -0.90
CA LYS A 336 12.76 2.22 -0.02
C LYS A 336 13.06 1.88 1.45
N VAL A 337 12.63 2.74 2.38
CA VAL A 337 12.69 2.45 3.82
C VAL A 337 11.31 2.51 4.47
N ILE A 338 11.03 1.56 5.35
CA ILE A 338 9.91 1.62 6.30
C ILE A 338 10.49 1.97 7.67
N TRP A 339 10.31 3.24 8.01
CA TRP A 339 10.76 3.87 9.25
C TRP A 339 9.75 3.57 10.38
N SER A 340 10.26 3.17 11.55
CA SER A 340 9.44 2.91 12.75
C SER A 340 10.05 3.66 13.95
N PRO A 341 10.05 5.00 13.93
CA PRO A 341 10.88 5.83 14.81
C PRO A 341 10.73 5.47 16.29
N ARG A 342 9.50 5.29 16.78
CA ARG A 342 9.24 4.99 18.19
C ARG A 342 9.88 3.67 18.62
N SER A 343 9.73 2.64 17.80
CA SER A 343 10.29 1.32 18.08
C SER A 343 11.81 1.32 18.01
N ASN A 344 12.39 1.98 17.00
CA ASN A 344 13.84 2.09 16.89
C ASN A 344 14.44 2.84 18.10
N VAL A 345 13.87 4.00 18.47
CA VAL A 345 14.36 4.81 19.59
C VAL A 345 14.33 4.05 20.92
N VAL A 346 13.21 3.41 21.28
CA VAL A 346 13.11 2.73 22.58
C VAL A 346 14.00 1.48 22.66
N LEU A 347 14.22 0.77 21.55
CA LEU A 347 15.09 -0.41 21.50
C LEU A 347 16.57 -0.04 21.42
N TYR A 348 16.94 0.83 20.48
CA TYR A 348 18.32 1.08 20.04
C TYR A 348 18.89 2.43 20.47
N GLY A 349 18.06 3.39 20.92
CA GLY A 349 18.50 4.75 21.31
C GLY A 349 18.87 5.66 20.14
N GLN A 350 18.59 5.22 18.91
CA GLN A 350 18.72 5.92 17.63
C GLN A 350 17.69 5.30 16.67
N THR A 351 17.42 5.97 15.55
CA THR A 351 16.56 5.46 14.47
C THR A 351 17.30 5.51 13.13
N ALA A 352 16.65 5.13 12.03
CA ALA A 352 17.20 5.23 10.68
C ALA A 352 17.73 6.65 10.41
N PRO A 353 18.85 6.80 9.66
CA PRO A 353 19.39 8.10 9.29
C PRO A 353 18.54 8.74 8.18
N VAL A 354 17.29 9.10 8.51
CA VAL A 354 16.27 9.50 7.53
C VAL A 354 16.58 10.79 6.79
N THR A 355 17.32 11.72 7.39
CA THR A 355 17.78 12.97 6.74
C THR A 355 18.83 12.69 5.65
N LEU A 356 19.74 11.75 5.89
CA LEU A 356 20.70 11.22 4.91
C LEU A 356 19.98 10.42 3.81
N MET A 357 18.95 9.65 4.16
CA MET A 357 18.11 8.93 3.18
C MET A 357 17.39 9.91 2.25
N ASP A 358 16.76 10.95 2.79
CA ASP A 358 16.08 12.00 2.03
C ASP A 358 17.05 12.79 1.13
N ALA A 359 18.20 13.21 1.67
CA ALA A 359 19.25 13.91 0.91
C ALA A 359 19.84 13.08 -0.25
N LEU A 360 19.81 11.74 -0.14
CA LEU A 360 20.21 10.80 -1.19
C LEU A 360 19.03 10.27 -2.02
N GLY A 361 17.81 10.80 -1.83
CA GLY A 361 16.65 10.47 -2.66
C GLY A 361 15.98 9.12 -2.37
N VAL A 362 16.29 8.49 -1.23
CA VAL A 362 15.64 7.25 -0.79
C VAL A 362 14.26 7.57 -0.26
N GLN A 363 13.23 6.99 -0.87
CA GLN A 363 11.84 7.21 -0.47
C GLN A 363 11.52 6.55 0.89
N ILE A 364 10.98 7.36 1.81
CA ILE A 364 10.66 6.99 3.19
C ILE A 364 9.15 6.78 3.36
N ALA A 365 8.77 5.69 4.01
CA ALA A 365 7.42 5.42 4.53
C ALA A 365 7.45 5.15 6.04
N LEU A 366 6.30 5.26 6.73
CA LEU A 366 6.16 5.04 8.18
C LEU A 366 5.31 3.79 8.51
N GLY A 367 5.77 3.00 9.48
CA GLY A 367 5.07 1.82 10.00
C GLY A 367 5.14 1.71 11.54
N THR A 368 4.07 1.26 12.19
CA THR A 368 3.94 1.22 13.66
C THR A 368 4.71 0.09 14.37
N ASP A 369 5.20 -0.90 13.63
CA ASP A 369 5.96 -2.06 14.11
C ASP A 369 5.21 -2.97 15.10
N TRP A 370 5.23 -2.72 16.40
CA TRP A 370 4.47 -3.55 17.34
C TRP A 370 4.26 -2.91 18.70
N ILE A 371 3.09 -3.16 19.29
CA ILE A 371 2.62 -2.58 20.57
C ILE A 371 3.63 -2.61 21.74
N PRO A 372 4.55 -3.59 21.88
CA PRO A 372 5.63 -3.51 22.86
C PRO A 372 6.52 -2.26 22.76
N SER A 373 6.96 -1.84 21.57
CA SER A 373 7.94 -0.75 21.39
C SER A 373 7.54 0.34 20.39
N GLY A 374 6.63 0.07 19.47
CA GLY A 374 6.10 1.04 18.52
C GLY A 374 4.77 1.67 18.94
N SER A 375 4.11 2.35 18.01
CA SER A 375 2.87 3.10 18.26
C SER A 375 1.60 2.24 18.24
N MET A 376 0.49 2.79 18.75
CA MET A 376 -0.83 2.14 18.66
C MET A 376 -1.61 2.43 17.37
N ASN A 377 -1.21 3.45 16.60
CA ASN A 377 -1.72 3.83 15.28
C ASN A 377 -0.78 4.87 14.64
N LEU A 378 -1.01 5.20 13.37
CA LEU A 378 -0.17 6.14 12.62
C LEU A 378 -0.19 7.58 13.13
N LEU A 379 -1.27 8.07 13.77
CA LEU A 379 -1.24 9.42 14.37
C LEU A 379 -0.26 9.49 15.55
N ARG A 380 -0.07 8.38 16.27
CA ARG A 380 0.93 8.27 17.33
C ARG A 380 2.35 8.07 16.77
N GLU A 381 2.52 7.49 15.58
CA GLU A 381 3.84 7.38 14.92
C GLU A 381 4.23 8.69 14.22
N LEU A 382 3.27 9.39 13.58
CA LEU A 382 3.44 10.76 13.07
C LEU A 382 3.81 11.75 14.19
N ALA A 383 3.16 11.67 15.35
CA ALA A 383 3.55 12.46 16.51
C ALA A 383 4.97 12.12 17.03
N CYS A 384 5.49 10.93 16.72
CA CYS A 384 6.87 10.54 17.00
C CYS A 384 7.84 11.12 15.96
N ALA A 385 7.53 10.96 14.67
CA ALA A 385 8.30 11.47 13.55
C ALA A 385 8.39 13.01 13.58
N GLN A 386 7.27 13.71 13.79
CA GLN A 386 7.22 15.16 13.98
C GLN A 386 8.06 15.61 15.19
N GLY A 387 7.97 14.90 16.33
CA GLY A 387 8.74 15.21 17.52
C GLY A 387 10.26 15.05 17.30
N LEU A 388 10.66 14.00 16.58
CA LEU A 388 12.05 13.84 16.14
C LEU A 388 12.46 14.94 15.16
N ASN A 389 11.60 15.30 14.21
CA ASN A 389 11.86 16.36 13.24
C ASN A 389 12.08 17.72 13.91
N ASP A 390 11.16 18.13 14.80
CA ASP A 390 11.17 19.44 15.49
C ASP A 390 12.32 19.58 16.49
N ASP A 391 12.57 18.55 17.33
CA ASP A 391 13.52 18.62 18.44
C ASP A 391 14.92 18.04 18.09
N TYR A 392 15.05 17.18 17.08
CA TYR A 392 16.28 16.39 16.83
C TYR A 392 16.80 16.36 15.38
N PHE A 393 16.04 16.81 14.37
CA PHE A 393 16.47 16.86 12.96
C PHE A 393 16.36 18.27 12.35
N ALA A 394 16.51 19.32 13.16
CA ALA A 394 16.47 20.73 12.76
C ALA A 394 15.22 21.19 11.95
N GLY A 395 14.14 20.43 11.94
CA GLY A 395 12.95 20.67 11.12
C GLY A 395 13.10 20.29 9.63
N HIS A 396 13.93 19.29 9.32
CA HIS A 396 14.23 18.81 7.95
C HIS A 396 12.97 18.55 7.10
N PHE A 397 11.98 17.82 7.64
CA PHE A 397 10.78 17.43 6.91
C PHE A 397 9.63 18.44 7.06
N SER A 398 8.90 18.66 5.97
CA SER A 398 7.63 19.41 5.94
C SER A 398 6.43 18.57 6.40
N ASP A 399 5.30 19.25 6.71
CA ASP A 399 4.02 18.57 6.95
C ASP A 399 3.55 17.73 5.73
N LYS A 400 3.93 18.12 4.50
CA LYS A 400 3.64 17.35 3.27
C LYS A 400 4.42 16.04 3.25
N GLN A 401 5.74 16.10 3.43
CA GLN A 401 6.61 14.92 3.36
C GLN A 401 6.27 13.91 4.46
N LEU A 402 6.00 14.36 5.69
CA LEU A 402 5.52 13.47 6.78
C LEU A 402 4.14 12.86 6.49
N TRP A 403 3.28 13.54 5.72
CA TRP A 403 2.00 13.00 5.26
C TRP A 403 2.18 12.00 4.11
N GLU A 404 3.15 12.22 3.21
CA GLU A 404 3.51 11.29 2.13
C GLU A 404 4.07 9.99 2.67
N MET A 405 4.86 10.04 3.75
CA MET A 405 5.34 8.85 4.48
C MET A 405 4.21 7.92 4.96
N VAL A 406 2.97 8.40 5.10
CA VAL A 406 1.78 7.60 5.47
C VAL A 406 0.71 7.51 4.37
N THR A 407 0.96 8.07 3.18
CA THR A 407 0.02 8.08 2.04
C THR A 407 0.70 7.69 0.73
N THR A 408 1.28 8.63 -0.01
CA THR A 408 1.95 8.38 -1.31
C THR A 408 3.08 7.38 -1.17
N ASN A 409 4.14 7.71 -0.42
CA ASN A 409 5.32 6.86 -0.26
C ASN A 409 4.95 5.51 0.41
N ALA A 410 3.97 5.53 1.31
CA ALA A 410 3.45 4.32 1.92
C ALA A 410 2.82 3.37 0.89
N ALA A 411 2.05 3.89 -0.08
CA ALA A 411 1.53 3.09 -1.19
C ALA A 411 2.65 2.53 -2.08
N PHE A 412 3.68 3.31 -2.38
CA PHE A 412 4.87 2.84 -3.12
C PHE A 412 5.66 1.76 -2.38
N ALA A 413 5.72 1.80 -1.05
CA ALA A 413 6.38 0.76 -0.25
C ALA A 413 5.62 -0.58 -0.26
N ILE A 414 4.28 -0.56 -0.39
CA ILE A 414 3.43 -1.78 -0.39
C ILE A 414 2.96 -2.24 -1.78
N GLY A 415 3.51 -1.70 -2.88
CA GLY A 415 3.08 -2.05 -4.25
C GLY A 415 1.70 -1.48 -4.63
N GLY A 416 1.14 -0.62 -3.77
CA GLY A 416 -0.18 0.00 -3.91
C GLY A 416 -0.20 1.29 -4.73
N GLN A 417 0.95 1.75 -5.23
CA GLN A 417 1.13 3.06 -5.91
C GLN A 417 0.27 3.28 -7.16
N ARG A 418 -0.42 2.26 -7.67
CA ARG A 418 -1.35 2.37 -8.80
C ARG A 418 -2.83 2.54 -8.40
N GLY A 419 -3.22 2.38 -7.13
CA GLY A 419 -4.65 2.44 -6.75
C GLY A 419 -5.01 2.91 -5.35
N VAL A 420 -4.05 3.10 -4.43
CA VAL A 420 -4.30 3.59 -3.06
C VAL A 420 -3.31 4.69 -2.67
N GLY A 421 -3.54 5.34 -1.52
CA GLY A 421 -2.64 6.34 -0.94
C GLY A 421 -2.66 7.72 -1.60
N MET A 422 -3.45 7.93 -2.67
CA MET A 422 -3.55 9.22 -3.38
C MET A 422 -5.01 9.54 -3.72
N ILE A 423 -5.37 10.83 -3.74
CA ILE A 423 -6.68 11.29 -4.27
C ILE A 423 -6.50 11.76 -5.72
N LYS A 424 -6.49 10.83 -6.67
CA LYS A 424 -6.58 11.12 -8.13
C LYS A 424 -7.60 10.19 -8.82
N PRO A 425 -8.12 10.51 -10.01
CA PRO A 425 -9.09 9.65 -10.71
C PRO A 425 -8.56 8.22 -10.91
N GLY A 426 -9.46 7.23 -10.90
CA GLY A 426 -9.14 5.80 -11.00
C GLY A 426 -8.75 5.15 -9.68
N TYR A 427 -8.33 5.92 -8.67
CA TYR A 427 -7.90 5.38 -7.38
C TYR A 427 -9.11 5.03 -6.51
N VAL A 428 -8.93 4.06 -5.62
CA VAL A 428 -10.00 3.61 -4.73
C VAL A 428 -10.27 4.66 -3.67
N ALA A 429 -11.55 4.86 -3.32
CA ALA A 429 -12.00 5.85 -2.34
C ALA A 429 -11.75 5.42 -0.88
N ASP A 430 -10.50 5.02 -0.63
CA ASP A 430 -9.87 4.86 0.67
C ASP A 430 -9.45 6.26 1.16
N LEU A 431 -10.23 6.86 2.06
CA LEU A 431 -10.16 8.29 2.40
C LEU A 431 -10.39 8.53 3.90
N ALA A 432 -9.68 9.51 4.46
CA ALA A 432 -9.85 9.94 5.85
C ALA A 432 -10.08 11.47 5.95
N ILE A 433 -11.02 11.87 6.80
CA ILE A 433 -11.42 13.28 6.99
C ILE A 433 -11.03 13.72 8.41
N PHE A 434 -10.17 14.73 8.50
CA PHE A 434 -9.62 15.25 9.77
C PHE A 434 -10.13 16.67 10.04
N ALA A 435 -10.71 16.91 11.22
CA ALA A 435 -11.13 18.26 11.64
C ALA A 435 -9.91 19.15 11.91
N LYS A 436 -9.84 20.33 11.28
CA LYS A 436 -8.69 21.24 11.30
C LYS A 436 -8.30 21.74 12.71
N GLY A 437 -9.30 22.08 13.53
CA GLY A 437 -9.04 22.64 14.87
C GLY A 437 -8.37 24.02 14.81
N GLU A 438 -7.07 24.08 15.10
CA GLU A 438 -6.21 25.26 14.92
C GLU A 438 -5.17 25.08 13.78
N GLU A 439 -5.13 23.91 13.14
CA GLU A 439 -4.23 23.54 12.04
C GLU A 439 -4.79 23.92 10.65
N ILE A 440 -3.97 23.75 9.61
CA ILE A 440 -4.32 23.86 8.19
C ILE A 440 -3.72 22.70 7.40
N ASP A 441 -4.29 22.42 6.22
CA ASP A 441 -3.74 21.54 5.18
C ASP A 441 -3.19 20.20 5.75
N HIS A 442 -1.99 19.76 5.36
CA HIS A 442 -1.39 18.49 5.83
C HIS A 442 -1.25 18.43 7.36
N GLY A 443 -0.95 19.56 8.02
CA GLY A 443 -0.78 19.66 9.48
C GLY A 443 -1.97 19.19 10.30
N ALA A 444 -3.20 19.26 9.76
CA ALA A 444 -4.40 18.71 10.39
C ALA A 444 -4.42 17.17 10.46
N VAL A 445 -3.59 16.50 9.66
CA VAL A 445 -3.29 15.06 9.76
C VAL A 445 -2.15 14.82 10.74
N ILE A 446 -1.01 15.50 10.54
CA ILE A 446 0.23 15.32 11.32
C ILE A 446 0.01 15.52 12.83
N ARG A 447 -0.77 16.55 13.19
CA ARG A 447 -1.11 16.89 14.59
C ARG A 447 -2.55 16.46 14.95
N GLY A 448 -3.07 15.46 14.23
CA GLY A 448 -4.39 14.86 14.44
C GLY A 448 -4.50 14.00 15.71
N HIS A 449 -5.73 13.56 16.02
CA HIS A 449 -6.03 12.68 17.14
C HIS A 449 -7.24 11.80 16.80
N GLU A 450 -7.44 10.67 17.48
CA GLU A 450 -8.54 9.73 17.18
C GLU A 450 -9.93 10.38 17.36
N SER A 451 -10.00 11.51 18.10
CA SER A 451 -11.20 12.34 18.25
C SER A 451 -11.42 13.37 17.14
N THR A 452 -10.39 13.82 16.41
CA THR A 452 -10.52 14.79 15.30
C THR A 452 -10.82 14.12 13.95
N VAL A 453 -10.47 12.83 13.81
CA VAL A 453 -10.93 11.96 12.71
C VAL A 453 -12.47 11.96 12.68
N SER A 454 -13.03 12.55 11.64
CA SER A 454 -14.47 12.83 11.50
C SER A 454 -15.18 11.80 10.62
N LEU A 455 -14.46 11.18 9.67
CA LEU A 455 -14.92 10.07 8.84
C LEU A 455 -13.71 9.28 8.32
N VAL A 456 -13.85 7.96 8.21
CA VAL A 456 -12.92 7.08 7.48
C VAL A 456 -13.74 6.20 6.54
N LEU A 457 -13.33 6.15 5.28
CA LEU A 457 -13.92 5.40 4.18
C LEU A 457 -12.89 4.41 3.63
N ARG A 458 -13.30 3.19 3.30
CA ARG A 458 -12.52 2.23 2.51
C ARG A 458 -13.37 1.80 1.30
N GLY A 459 -12.94 2.13 0.08
CA GLY A 459 -13.75 1.98 -1.13
C GLY A 459 -15.09 2.72 -1.05
N GLY A 460 -15.14 3.86 -0.35
CA GLY A 460 -16.38 4.59 -0.05
C GLY A 460 -17.24 3.99 1.09
N THR A 461 -16.92 2.80 1.61
CA THR A 461 -17.62 2.18 2.76
C THR A 461 -17.19 2.82 4.08
N PRO A 462 -18.11 3.35 4.92
CA PRO A 462 -17.76 4.00 6.18
C PRO A 462 -17.36 3.03 7.29
N LEU A 463 -16.17 3.22 7.86
CA LEU A 463 -15.61 2.37 8.92
C LEU A 463 -15.73 3.01 10.33
N TYR A 464 -15.51 4.31 10.42
CA TYR A 464 -15.44 5.08 11.67
C TYR A 464 -15.74 6.57 11.44
N GLY A 465 -16.24 7.28 12.46
CA GLY A 465 -16.38 8.74 12.42
C GLY A 465 -17.41 9.33 13.38
N ASP A 466 -17.79 10.58 13.13
CA ASP A 466 -18.76 11.35 13.92
C ASP A 466 -20.14 10.67 13.97
N ALA A 467 -20.73 10.54 15.17
CA ALA A 467 -21.97 9.80 15.35
C ALA A 467 -23.20 10.47 14.70
N GLU A 468 -23.21 11.79 14.49
CA GLU A 468 -24.27 12.47 13.72
C GLU A 468 -24.09 12.27 12.20
N LEU A 469 -22.84 12.06 11.74
CA LEU A 469 -22.51 11.85 10.34
C LEU A 469 -22.80 10.41 9.90
N LEU A 470 -22.26 9.40 10.61
CA LEU A 470 -22.47 7.99 10.28
C LEU A 470 -23.94 7.57 10.46
N ALA A 471 -24.67 8.14 11.42
CA ALA A 471 -26.11 7.90 11.56
C ALA A 471 -26.99 8.60 10.50
N SER A 472 -26.39 9.29 9.51
CA SER A 472 -27.12 9.92 8.41
C SER A 472 -27.60 8.91 7.38
N ALA A 473 -28.71 9.21 6.71
CA ALA A 473 -29.22 8.35 5.64
C ALA A 473 -28.30 8.29 4.40
N ALA A 474 -27.32 9.20 4.31
CA ALA A 474 -26.40 9.36 3.19
C ALA A 474 -25.26 8.34 3.19
N LEU A 475 -24.79 7.90 4.36
CA LEU A 475 -23.67 6.95 4.49
C LEU A 475 -24.10 5.48 4.61
N GLY A 476 -25.38 5.19 4.87
CA GLY A 476 -25.90 3.82 4.90
C GLY A 476 -25.55 3.01 6.16
N ALA A 477 -24.40 3.29 6.79
CA ALA A 477 -23.89 2.80 8.08
C ALA A 477 -25.00 2.53 9.13
N SER A 478 -25.47 1.28 9.20
CA SER A 478 -26.70 0.89 9.89
C SER A 478 -26.51 -0.09 11.05
N ALA A 479 -25.35 -0.76 11.11
CA ALA A 479 -24.94 -1.67 12.17
C ALA A 479 -23.83 -1.08 13.07
N CYS A 480 -23.24 0.06 12.70
CA CYS A 480 -22.18 0.71 13.49
C CYS A 480 -22.54 1.01 14.95
N GLU A 481 -21.54 0.86 15.83
CA GLU A 481 -21.70 0.82 17.28
C GLU A 481 -21.11 2.06 17.96
N SER A 482 -21.73 2.54 19.05
CA SER A 482 -21.41 3.83 19.66
C SER A 482 -20.17 3.81 20.55
N LEU A 483 -19.28 4.78 20.32
CA LEU A 483 -18.06 5.02 21.09
C LEU A 483 -18.03 6.48 21.61
N ASP A 484 -17.43 6.70 22.78
CA ASP A 484 -17.21 8.03 23.38
C ASP A 484 -15.71 8.28 23.39
N VAL A 485 -15.21 8.99 22.38
CA VAL A 485 -13.77 9.22 22.18
C VAL A 485 -13.46 10.60 22.73
N CYS A 486 -13.04 10.62 24.00
CA CYS A 486 -12.60 11.81 24.73
C CYS A 486 -13.67 12.89 24.93
N GLY A 487 -14.95 12.51 24.90
CA GLY A 487 -16.10 13.40 24.99
C GLY A 487 -16.80 13.63 23.65
N GLU A 488 -16.17 13.27 22.54
CA GLU A 488 -16.79 13.31 21.20
C GLU A 488 -17.52 12.00 20.91
N ALA A 489 -18.75 12.12 20.40
CA ALA A 489 -19.61 10.99 20.11
C ALA A 489 -19.28 10.42 18.73
N LYS A 490 -18.79 9.17 18.70
CA LYS A 490 -18.35 8.47 17.49
C LYS A 490 -19.16 7.20 17.24
N LEU A 491 -19.10 6.68 16.03
CA LEU A 491 -19.57 5.35 15.64
C LEU A 491 -18.41 4.57 15.01
N ALA A 492 -18.34 3.26 15.26
CA ALA A 492 -17.38 2.34 14.63
C ALA A 492 -18.13 1.12 14.07
N CYS A 493 -17.83 0.74 12.83
CA CYS A 493 -18.65 -0.17 12.03
C CYS A 493 -18.22 -1.65 12.13
N VAL A 494 -17.70 -2.05 13.29
CA VAL A 494 -17.14 -3.39 13.55
C VAL A 494 -18.13 -4.52 13.22
N ALA A 495 -19.40 -4.40 13.64
CA ALA A 495 -20.44 -5.39 13.35
C ALA A 495 -21.11 -5.24 11.97
N GLU A 496 -20.65 -4.31 11.12
CA GLU A 496 -21.07 -4.15 9.73
C GLU A 496 -20.06 -4.85 8.79
N ASP A 497 -18.77 -4.73 9.09
CA ASP A 497 -17.65 -5.26 8.27
C ASP A 497 -16.99 -6.53 8.83
N THR A 498 -17.32 -6.97 10.05
CA THR A 498 -16.69 -8.17 10.67
C THR A 498 -17.70 -9.16 11.26
N THR A 499 -17.21 -10.33 11.62
CA THR A 499 -17.98 -11.38 12.33
C THR A 499 -18.07 -11.19 13.85
N THR A 500 -17.53 -10.09 14.39
CA THR A 500 -17.54 -9.76 15.83
C THR A 500 -18.23 -8.42 16.10
N THR A 501 -18.26 -7.95 17.35
CA THR A 501 -18.84 -6.64 17.71
C THR A 501 -17.83 -5.78 18.47
N LEU A 502 -17.99 -4.45 18.40
CA LEU A 502 -17.25 -3.50 19.22
C LEU A 502 -17.35 -3.85 20.71
N ALA A 503 -18.52 -4.32 21.16
CA ALA A 503 -18.74 -4.73 22.54
C ALA A 503 -17.94 -5.98 22.95
N ASP A 504 -17.71 -6.92 22.02
CA ASP A 504 -16.88 -8.11 22.24
C ASP A 504 -15.39 -7.74 22.19
N VAL A 505 -14.95 -6.98 21.15
CA VAL A 505 -13.58 -6.45 21.01
C VAL A 505 -13.14 -5.67 22.25
N VAL A 506 -13.93 -4.68 22.70
CA VAL A 506 -13.66 -3.87 23.90
C VAL A 506 -13.66 -4.72 25.21
N SER A 507 -14.15 -5.95 25.18
CA SER A 507 -14.14 -6.84 26.34
C SER A 507 -12.91 -7.75 26.45
N GLU A 508 -12.20 -8.00 25.35
CA GLU A 508 -11.01 -8.86 25.31
C GLU A 508 -9.68 -8.07 25.15
N VAL A 509 -9.67 -6.89 24.51
CA VAL A 509 -8.43 -6.09 24.33
C VAL A 509 -7.72 -5.76 25.64
N THR A 510 -6.41 -6.07 25.71
CA THR A 510 -5.58 -5.80 26.89
C THR A 510 -5.09 -4.35 26.96
N TYR A 511 -4.86 -3.72 25.80
CA TYR A 511 -4.47 -2.32 25.65
C TYR A 511 -5.65 -1.53 25.03
N PRO A 512 -6.04 -0.36 25.59
CA PRO A 512 -7.21 0.40 25.12
C PRO A 512 -7.16 0.87 23.66
N LEU A 513 -8.33 1.07 23.06
CA LEU A 513 -8.49 1.56 21.68
C LEU A 513 -8.06 3.01 21.44
N PHE A 514 -7.88 3.82 22.49
CA PHE A 514 -7.41 5.20 22.41
C PHE A 514 -7.07 5.73 23.82
N TYR A 515 -6.35 6.84 23.89
CA TYR A 515 -6.10 7.59 25.13
C TYR A 515 -6.27 9.10 24.90
N CYS A 516 -6.92 9.79 25.84
CA CYS A 516 -7.21 11.24 25.77
C CYS A 516 -6.10 12.13 26.37
N ASP A 517 -5.07 11.48 26.91
CA ASP A 517 -3.80 12.03 27.37
C ASP A 517 -2.70 11.16 26.71
N VAL A 518 -1.43 11.34 27.07
CA VAL A 518 -0.39 10.36 26.71
C VAL A 518 -0.72 9.00 27.35
N PRO A 519 -0.64 7.86 26.62
CA PRO A 519 -0.89 6.53 27.16
C PRO A 519 -0.02 6.15 28.36
N GLU A 520 -0.51 5.21 29.18
CA GLU A 520 0.28 4.62 30.26
C GLU A 520 1.32 3.67 29.65
N ASP A 521 2.60 3.92 29.95
CA ASP A 521 3.77 3.24 29.41
C ASP A 521 3.96 3.36 27.86
N GLU A 522 3.44 4.40 27.20
CA GLU A 522 3.73 4.66 25.77
C GLU A 522 5.26 4.66 25.53
N PRO A 523 5.79 3.94 24.52
CA PRO A 523 7.23 3.87 24.31
C PRO A 523 7.80 5.22 23.88
N SER A 524 9.00 5.56 24.34
CA SER A 524 9.54 6.91 24.19
C SER A 524 10.01 7.21 22.76
N CYS A 525 9.78 8.46 22.30
CA CYS A 525 10.33 9.04 21.08
C CYS A 525 11.58 9.90 21.35
N VAL A 526 12.05 9.96 22.60
CA VAL A 526 13.23 10.72 23.00
C VAL A 526 14.46 9.80 22.90
N PRO A 527 15.44 10.08 22.02
CA PRO A 527 16.52 9.14 21.74
C PRO A 527 17.58 9.08 22.85
N TRP A 528 17.89 10.22 23.48
CA TRP A 528 18.81 10.32 24.60
C TRP A 528 18.20 9.77 25.90
N ARG A 529 19.03 9.16 26.78
CA ARG A 529 18.55 8.55 28.03
C ARG A 529 19.02 9.31 29.28
N PRO A 530 18.18 9.52 30.32
CA PRO A 530 18.55 10.21 31.56
C PRO A 530 19.66 9.56 32.42
N VAL A 531 20.23 8.44 31.99
CA VAL A 531 21.42 7.81 32.60
C VAL A 531 22.71 8.33 31.95
N GLU A 532 22.64 8.70 30.68
CA GLU A 532 23.71 9.28 29.88
C GLU A 532 23.74 10.81 30.09
N PHE A 533 22.57 11.44 30.15
CA PHE A 533 22.37 12.88 30.38
C PHE A 533 21.69 13.14 31.74
N PRO A 534 22.40 12.97 32.87
CA PRO A 534 21.81 13.03 34.22
C PRO A 534 21.39 14.45 34.66
N ASP A 535 21.84 15.49 33.95
CA ASP A 535 21.42 16.88 34.14
C ASP A 535 20.51 17.38 32.99
N GLY A 536 20.23 16.54 31.97
CA GLY A 536 19.47 16.85 30.74
C GLY A 536 20.34 17.45 29.62
N ILE A 537 19.76 17.62 28.41
CA ILE A 537 20.31 18.45 27.32
C ILE A 537 20.61 19.86 27.85
N ILE A 538 21.71 20.48 27.40
CA ILE A 538 22.18 21.78 27.89
C ILE A 538 22.22 22.80 26.73
N PRO A 539 21.15 23.59 26.55
CA PRO A 539 21.04 24.50 25.40
C PRO A 539 22.22 25.47 25.26
N GLY A 540 22.86 25.46 24.10
CA GLY A 540 24.09 26.19 23.75
C GLY A 540 25.39 25.58 24.29
N GLU A 541 25.38 24.33 24.75
CA GLU A 541 26.56 23.50 25.01
C GLU A 541 26.48 22.14 24.26
N ASP A 542 25.28 21.60 24.15
CA ASP A 542 24.84 20.35 23.50
C ASP A 542 23.36 20.61 23.16
N ASP A 543 23.03 20.88 21.88
CA ASP A 543 21.73 21.43 21.47
C ASP A 543 20.73 20.39 20.91
N ASP A 544 21.18 19.25 20.38
CA ASP A 544 20.32 18.12 19.96
C ASP A 544 20.29 16.95 20.97
N GLY A 545 21.24 16.88 21.90
CA GLY A 545 21.31 15.81 22.90
C GLY A 545 21.98 14.52 22.47
N ASP A 546 22.81 14.50 21.42
CA ASP A 546 23.53 13.29 20.98
C ASP A 546 24.64 12.85 21.98
N GLY A 547 25.22 13.80 22.72
CA GLY A 547 26.26 13.59 23.75
C GLY A 547 27.68 14.01 23.34
N VAL A 548 27.84 14.51 22.12
CA VAL A 548 28.91 15.39 21.67
C VAL A 548 28.57 16.82 22.13
N ALA A 549 29.36 17.82 21.79
CA ALA A 549 29.16 19.21 22.21
C ALA A 549 29.46 20.13 21.03
N ASN A 550 28.64 21.18 20.84
CA ASN A 550 28.64 22.03 19.65
C ASN A 550 29.99 22.68 19.24
N ASP A 551 31.05 22.58 20.05
CA ASP A 551 32.40 23.07 19.72
C ASP A 551 33.37 21.99 19.18
N VAL A 552 32.91 20.73 19.06
CA VAL A 552 33.63 19.56 18.51
C VAL A 552 32.73 18.60 17.71
N ASP A 553 31.49 19.01 17.45
CA ASP A 553 30.39 18.25 16.85
C ASP A 553 30.24 18.61 15.35
N ASN A 554 30.04 17.61 14.49
CA ASN A 554 29.87 17.80 13.04
C ASN A 554 28.40 17.97 12.59
N CYS A 555 27.42 17.70 13.45
CA CYS A 555 25.99 17.98 13.21
C CYS A 555 25.28 18.64 14.42
N PRO A 556 25.63 19.88 14.85
CA PRO A 556 25.18 20.48 16.12
C PRO A 556 23.68 20.79 16.31
N THR A 557 22.82 20.25 15.44
CA THR A 557 21.34 20.33 15.48
C THR A 557 20.67 19.08 14.88
N VAL A 558 21.41 17.99 14.59
CA VAL A 558 20.88 16.78 13.91
C VAL A 558 21.52 15.52 14.52
N PHE A 559 20.74 14.86 15.38
CA PHE A 559 21.17 13.83 16.33
C PHE A 559 21.94 12.64 15.69
N ASN A 560 23.24 12.52 15.95
CA ASN A 560 24.14 11.49 15.38
C ASN A 560 25.12 10.81 16.39
N PRO A 561 24.60 10.16 17.45
CA PRO A 561 25.33 9.81 18.68
C PRO A 561 26.49 8.81 18.55
N VAL A 562 27.53 9.03 19.36
CA VAL A 562 28.76 8.21 19.40
C VAL A 562 28.63 7.01 20.37
N PHE A 563 28.22 5.84 19.87
CA PHE A 563 27.99 4.62 20.66
C PHE A 563 29.25 3.77 20.94
N THR A 564 29.96 4.06 22.04
CA THR A 564 31.12 3.26 22.47
C THR A 564 30.74 1.87 23.04
N THR A 565 30.51 0.86 22.20
CA THR A 565 30.19 -0.53 22.64
C THR A 565 31.28 -1.55 22.25
N PRO A 566 31.36 -2.74 22.89
CA PRO A 566 32.34 -3.77 22.52
C PRO A 566 32.10 -4.47 21.17
N ALA A 567 30.95 -4.21 20.53
CA ALA A 567 30.52 -4.81 19.25
C ALA A 567 30.22 -3.77 18.14
N ALA A 568 30.09 -2.50 18.50
CA ALA A 568 30.00 -1.36 17.59
C ALA A 568 31.33 -0.58 17.58
N PRO A 569 32.32 -0.97 16.76
CA PRO A 569 33.48 -0.14 16.42
C PRO A 569 33.17 0.83 15.26
N TYR A 570 31.88 1.07 14.99
CA TYR A 570 31.38 1.91 13.90
C TYR A 570 31.31 3.36 14.37
N TYR A 571 30.49 3.64 15.39
CA TYR A 571 30.40 4.92 16.10
C TYR A 571 31.49 5.09 17.18
N ASP A 572 32.77 5.00 16.80
CA ASP A 572 33.90 5.45 17.65
C ASP A 572 34.14 6.98 17.51
N GLU A 573 33.67 7.57 16.41
CA GLU A 573 33.64 9.01 16.03
C GLU A 573 32.30 9.26 15.26
N GLN A 574 31.86 10.51 15.07
CA GLN A 574 30.67 10.84 14.23
C GLN A 574 30.99 10.60 12.74
N PRO A 575 30.07 10.06 11.90
CA PRO A 575 30.31 9.88 10.47
C PRO A 575 30.46 11.20 9.70
N ASP A 576 31.43 11.23 8.79
CA ASP A 576 31.79 12.28 7.83
C ASP A 576 32.54 11.57 6.69
N THR A 577 31.86 11.36 5.56
CA THR A 577 32.29 10.45 4.48
C THR A 577 33.27 11.10 3.49
N ASP A 578 33.20 12.42 3.27
CA ASP A 578 34.09 13.14 2.34
C ASP A 578 35.22 13.96 3.01
N ALA A 579 35.11 14.21 4.31
CA ALA A 579 36.02 14.96 5.19
C ALA A 579 36.05 16.49 4.98
N ASP A 580 34.88 17.15 4.96
CA ASP A 580 34.74 18.61 4.96
C ASP A 580 34.49 19.30 6.33
N ASP A 581 34.34 18.51 7.41
CA ASP A 581 33.93 18.89 8.77
C ASP A 581 32.38 19.01 8.99
N ILE A 582 31.51 18.62 8.04
CA ILE A 582 30.05 18.38 8.21
C ILE A 582 29.78 16.86 8.35
N GLY A 583 28.77 16.44 9.11
CA GLY A 583 28.42 15.02 9.26
C GLY A 583 27.37 14.49 8.29
N ASP A 584 27.46 13.19 7.95
CA ASP A 584 26.67 12.54 6.89
C ASP A 584 25.13 12.75 7.00
N VAL A 585 24.60 12.93 8.21
CA VAL A 585 23.14 13.09 8.43
C VAL A 585 22.66 14.55 8.41
N CYS A 586 23.56 15.53 8.39
CA CYS A 586 23.24 16.94 8.24
C CYS A 586 23.84 17.57 6.98
N ASP A 587 24.63 16.82 6.21
CA ASP A 587 25.12 17.22 4.90
C ASP A 587 24.09 16.87 3.79
N PRO A 588 23.61 17.83 2.99
CA PRO A 588 22.86 17.53 1.78
C PRO A 588 23.69 16.85 0.67
N CYS A 589 25.02 16.76 0.83
CA CYS A 589 25.95 16.31 -0.22
C CYS A 589 27.05 15.31 0.23
N PRO A 590 26.75 14.17 0.91
CA PRO A 590 27.70 13.33 1.70
C PRO A 590 28.89 12.67 0.97
N PHE A 591 29.16 13.06 -0.27
CA PHE A 591 30.22 12.54 -1.15
C PHE A 591 31.00 13.64 -1.91
N ASP A 592 30.67 14.93 -1.78
CA ASP A 592 31.05 15.98 -2.74
C ASP A 592 31.54 17.34 -2.15
N VAL A 593 32.17 17.31 -0.97
CA VAL A 593 32.90 18.38 -0.24
C VAL A 593 32.17 19.73 -0.24
N GLY A 594 31.20 19.82 0.66
CA GLY A 594 30.40 21.00 0.93
C GLY A 594 29.04 20.97 0.24
N THR A 595 28.13 21.84 0.70
CA THR A 595 26.69 21.79 0.44
C THR A 595 26.25 22.22 -0.98
N GLU A 596 27.07 22.04 -2.03
CA GLU A 596 26.79 22.43 -3.43
C GLU A 596 26.86 21.24 -4.41
N CYS A 597 25.92 20.29 -4.28
CA CYS A 597 25.72 19.16 -5.19
C CYS A 597 24.38 19.25 -5.94
N ALA A 598 24.10 18.26 -6.80
CA ALA A 598 22.78 18.05 -7.39
C ALA A 598 22.06 16.95 -6.59
N ALA A 599 21.30 17.36 -5.58
CA ALA A 599 20.51 16.43 -4.77
C ALA A 599 19.44 15.74 -5.65
N PRO A 600 19.31 14.40 -5.59
CA PRO A 600 18.11 13.70 -6.07
C PRO A 600 16.91 14.06 -5.17
N SER A 601 15.67 13.91 -5.65
CA SER A 601 14.46 14.00 -4.82
C SER A 601 13.83 12.63 -4.68
N ALA A 602 13.45 12.27 -3.45
CA ALA A 602 12.64 11.08 -3.19
C ALA A 602 11.22 11.16 -3.80
N ASN A 603 10.80 12.34 -4.29
CA ASN A 603 9.54 12.57 -4.99
C ASN A 603 9.65 12.51 -6.53
N ASP A 604 10.83 12.24 -7.11
CA ASP A 604 11.05 12.00 -8.56
C ASP A 604 11.92 10.75 -8.72
N LEU A 605 11.30 9.57 -8.68
CA LEU A 605 11.99 8.29 -8.54
C LEU A 605 12.80 7.87 -9.78
N ASP A 606 12.47 8.36 -10.97
CA ASP A 606 13.20 8.03 -12.20
C ASP A 606 14.01 9.20 -12.80
N GLY A 607 13.79 10.43 -12.34
CA GLY A 607 14.58 11.61 -12.68
C GLY A 607 14.19 12.29 -13.99
N ASP A 608 12.93 12.17 -14.43
CA ASP A 608 12.45 12.84 -15.63
C ASP A 608 11.98 14.30 -15.40
N GLY A 609 11.69 14.67 -14.15
CA GLY A 609 11.20 15.99 -13.75
C GLY A 609 9.70 16.07 -13.43
N VAL A 610 8.96 14.95 -13.36
CA VAL A 610 7.58 14.86 -12.88
C VAL A 610 7.53 14.17 -11.51
N ALA A 611 6.71 14.71 -10.59
CA ALA A 611 6.62 14.16 -9.24
C ALA A 611 5.77 12.88 -9.16
N ASN A 612 6.27 11.85 -8.47
CA ASN A 612 5.69 10.51 -8.27
C ASN A 612 4.16 10.48 -8.08
N GLY A 613 3.63 11.44 -7.32
CA GLY A 613 2.21 11.52 -6.98
C GLY A 613 1.30 11.95 -8.14
N VAL A 614 1.81 12.70 -9.11
CA VAL A 614 1.07 13.15 -10.31
C VAL A 614 1.52 12.48 -11.59
N ASP A 615 2.69 11.86 -11.59
CA ASP A 615 3.22 11.04 -12.67
C ASP A 615 2.31 9.83 -13.00
N ASN A 616 2.26 9.47 -14.28
CA ASN A 616 1.60 8.29 -14.84
C ASN A 616 2.56 7.11 -15.14
N CYS A 617 3.89 7.31 -15.08
CA CYS A 617 4.89 6.24 -15.06
C CYS A 617 6.05 6.45 -14.06
N PRO A 618 5.80 6.40 -12.72
CA PRO A 618 6.78 6.68 -11.63
C PRO A 618 8.05 5.82 -11.50
N TYR A 619 8.45 5.10 -12.55
CA TYR A 619 9.62 4.24 -12.62
C TYR A 619 10.23 4.16 -14.04
N ASP A 620 9.68 4.84 -15.05
CA ASP A 620 9.88 4.54 -16.49
C ASP A 620 9.89 5.81 -17.40
N GLN A 621 10.62 6.86 -17.01
CA GLN A 621 10.94 8.15 -17.69
C GLN A 621 10.11 8.52 -18.91
N ASN A 622 9.10 9.38 -18.74
CA ASN A 622 8.20 9.84 -19.80
C ASN A 622 7.76 11.32 -19.67
N ALA A 623 8.69 12.26 -19.49
CA ALA A 623 8.44 13.69 -19.16
C ALA A 623 7.53 14.53 -20.11
N ASP A 624 6.96 13.96 -21.16
CA ASP A 624 5.83 14.54 -21.91
C ASP A 624 4.44 14.03 -21.45
N GLN A 625 4.41 13.12 -20.49
CA GLN A 625 3.27 12.48 -19.84
C GLN A 625 2.27 11.96 -20.88
N ALA A 626 2.80 11.27 -21.89
CA ALA A 626 2.02 10.62 -22.92
C ALA A 626 1.17 9.48 -22.33
N ASP A 627 -0.13 9.56 -22.59
CA ASP A 627 -1.18 8.60 -22.24
C ASP A 627 -2.17 8.60 -23.43
N ALA A 628 -2.26 7.48 -24.14
CA ALA A 628 -2.95 7.38 -25.42
C ALA A 628 -4.45 7.10 -25.34
N ASP A 629 -4.94 6.48 -24.25
CA ASP A 629 -6.36 6.14 -24.06
C ASP A 629 -7.05 6.84 -22.86
N ALA A 630 -6.28 7.59 -22.09
CA ALA A 630 -6.65 8.52 -21.02
C ALA A 630 -7.14 7.86 -19.73
N ASP A 631 -6.39 6.86 -19.24
CA ASP A 631 -6.72 6.09 -18.04
C ASP A 631 -5.90 6.45 -16.78
N GLY A 632 -4.75 7.11 -16.95
CA GLY A 632 -3.85 7.50 -15.86
C GLY A 632 -2.55 6.69 -15.72
N HIS A 633 -2.30 5.72 -16.59
CA HIS A 633 -0.98 5.13 -16.85
C HIS A 633 -0.37 5.71 -18.14
N GLY A 634 0.95 5.73 -18.25
CA GLY A 634 1.63 6.32 -19.42
C GLY A 634 2.05 5.31 -20.50
N ASP A 635 2.17 5.79 -21.74
CA ASP A 635 2.64 5.08 -22.96
C ASP A 635 4.01 4.35 -22.80
N ALA A 636 4.74 4.61 -21.70
CA ALA A 636 6.03 4.02 -21.38
C ALA A 636 5.95 2.79 -20.46
N CYS A 637 4.96 2.73 -19.58
CA CYS A 637 4.81 1.72 -18.51
C CYS A 637 3.46 1.00 -18.51
N ASP A 638 2.56 1.35 -19.44
CA ASP A 638 1.43 0.53 -19.83
C ASP A 638 1.72 -0.24 -21.13
N ALA A 639 1.25 -1.48 -21.20
CA ALA A 639 1.35 -2.38 -22.36
C ALA A 639 -0.01 -2.67 -23.02
N CYS A 640 -1.10 -2.21 -22.40
CA CYS A 640 -2.46 -2.33 -22.88
C CYS A 640 -2.76 -1.33 -24.01
N ALA A 641 -3.99 -1.34 -24.52
CA ALA A 641 -4.40 -0.49 -25.66
C ALA A 641 -5.87 0.00 -25.59
N ASP A 642 -6.54 -0.29 -24.48
CA ASP A 642 -7.92 0.08 -24.16
C ASP A 642 -8.02 0.21 -22.61
N ALA A 643 -7.90 1.43 -22.12
CA ALA A 643 -8.03 1.94 -20.74
C ALA A 643 -8.40 0.94 -19.62
N ASN A 644 -7.48 0.77 -18.67
CA ASN A 644 -7.49 -0.09 -17.49
C ASN A 644 -7.07 0.71 -16.23
N PRO A 645 -7.84 1.76 -15.87
CA PRO A 645 -7.42 2.74 -14.87
C PRO A 645 -7.20 2.11 -13.49
N GLY A 646 -6.08 2.49 -12.85
CA GLY A 646 -5.76 2.10 -11.48
C GLY A 646 -5.08 0.73 -11.38
N LEU A 647 -5.76 -0.25 -10.78
CA LEU A 647 -5.24 -1.61 -10.57
C LEU A 647 -5.80 -2.66 -11.54
N LEU A 648 -6.48 -2.22 -12.61
CA LEU A 648 -7.11 -3.13 -13.56
C LEU A 648 -6.06 -3.77 -14.48
N GLY A 649 -6.18 -5.07 -14.74
CA GLY A 649 -5.41 -5.76 -15.77
C GLY A 649 -5.88 -5.39 -17.18
N CYS A 650 -5.05 -5.61 -18.19
CA CYS A 650 -5.39 -5.28 -19.58
C CYS A 650 -6.73 -5.90 -20.00
N SER A 651 -7.60 -5.10 -20.63
CA SER A 651 -8.79 -5.59 -21.32
C SER A 651 -8.38 -6.42 -22.54
N VAL A 652 -8.51 -7.75 -22.46
CA VAL A 652 -8.15 -8.68 -23.55
C VAL A 652 -9.32 -9.57 -23.96
N SER A 653 -9.22 -10.20 -25.14
CA SER A 653 -10.22 -11.17 -25.59
C SER A 653 -9.87 -12.58 -25.09
N VAL A 654 -10.88 -13.46 -25.00
CA VAL A 654 -10.66 -14.87 -24.61
C VAL A 654 -9.72 -15.56 -25.60
N GLU A 655 -9.84 -15.23 -26.89
CA GLU A 655 -8.95 -15.74 -27.94
C GLU A 655 -7.48 -15.30 -27.75
N ALA A 656 -7.20 -14.19 -27.07
CA ALA A 656 -5.84 -13.75 -26.76
C ALA A 656 -5.21 -14.58 -25.63
N VAL A 657 -5.99 -14.94 -24.61
CA VAL A 657 -5.56 -15.83 -23.53
C VAL A 657 -5.39 -17.26 -24.06
N GLN A 658 -6.43 -17.83 -24.68
CA GLN A 658 -6.49 -19.26 -25.02
C GLN A 658 -5.67 -19.69 -26.26
N ASN A 659 -5.36 -18.80 -27.22
CA ASN A 659 -4.68 -19.21 -28.46
C ASN A 659 -3.19 -18.78 -28.49
N PRO A 660 -2.22 -19.70 -28.35
CA PRO A 660 -0.79 -19.38 -28.37
C PRO A 660 -0.24 -18.94 -29.74
N ASP A 661 -1.04 -19.02 -30.81
CA ASP A 661 -0.74 -18.43 -32.13
C ASP A 661 -1.43 -17.03 -32.32
N HIS A 662 -2.04 -16.44 -31.28
CA HIS A 662 -2.63 -15.09 -31.34
C HIS A 662 -1.51 -14.02 -31.45
N PRO A 663 -1.66 -12.97 -32.28
CA PRO A 663 -0.66 -11.90 -32.38
C PRO A 663 -0.43 -11.16 -31.05
N ASP A 664 -1.48 -11.08 -30.25
CA ASP A 664 -1.55 -10.37 -28.98
C ASP A 664 -1.76 -11.41 -27.85
N HIS A 665 -1.05 -12.54 -27.90
CA HIS A 665 -1.23 -13.65 -26.95
C HIS A 665 -0.69 -13.30 -25.55
N VAL A 666 -1.50 -13.56 -24.52
CA VAL A 666 -1.13 -13.34 -23.11
C VAL A 666 -0.51 -14.61 -22.51
N PRO A 667 0.73 -14.58 -21.98
CA PRO A 667 1.36 -15.73 -21.34
C PRO A 667 0.81 -16.05 -19.94
N GLU A 668 1.13 -17.26 -19.45
CA GLU A 668 0.92 -17.67 -18.06
C GLU A 668 1.60 -16.70 -17.08
N GLY A 669 0.87 -16.29 -16.04
CA GLY A 669 1.33 -15.40 -14.96
C GLY A 669 0.82 -13.95 -15.04
N GLU A 670 0.27 -13.52 -16.18
CA GLU A 670 -0.23 -12.15 -16.35
C GLU A 670 -1.65 -11.96 -15.79
N THR A 671 -1.95 -10.77 -15.28
CA THR A 671 -3.29 -10.35 -14.85
C THR A 671 -4.08 -9.76 -16.01
N VAL A 672 -5.31 -10.23 -16.23
CA VAL A 672 -6.16 -9.86 -17.37
C VAL A 672 -7.59 -9.51 -16.95
N LEU A 673 -8.23 -8.61 -17.71
CA LEU A 673 -9.65 -8.31 -17.61
C LEU A 673 -10.40 -8.90 -18.83
N LEU A 674 -11.26 -9.89 -18.57
CA LEU A 674 -12.13 -10.55 -19.56
C LEU A 674 -13.58 -10.07 -19.40
N ALA A 675 -13.99 -9.12 -20.23
CA ALA A 675 -15.31 -8.50 -20.15
C ALA A 675 -16.38 -9.17 -21.04
N GLY A 676 -17.61 -9.28 -20.52
CA GLY A 676 -18.79 -9.66 -21.30
C GLY A 676 -18.98 -11.15 -21.55
N LEU A 677 -18.36 -12.01 -20.73
CA LEU A 677 -18.50 -13.47 -20.83
C LEU A 677 -19.87 -13.92 -20.33
N THR A 678 -20.53 -14.84 -21.03
CA THR A 678 -21.77 -15.46 -20.53
C THR A 678 -21.46 -16.76 -19.80
N VAL A 679 -21.92 -16.90 -18.55
CA VAL A 679 -21.74 -18.12 -17.76
C VAL A 679 -22.50 -19.29 -18.42
N THR A 680 -21.79 -20.35 -18.79
CA THR A 680 -22.35 -21.52 -19.49
C THR A 680 -22.67 -22.68 -18.55
N GLY A 681 -21.90 -22.86 -17.48
CA GLY A 681 -22.09 -23.92 -16.48
C GLY A 681 -21.30 -23.65 -15.19
N LEU A 682 -21.89 -24.01 -14.05
CA LEU A 682 -21.30 -23.88 -12.71
C LEU A 682 -20.81 -25.25 -12.24
N ARG A 683 -19.62 -25.33 -11.61
CA ARG A 683 -19.10 -26.62 -11.12
C ARG A 683 -19.91 -27.15 -9.94
N SER A 684 -20.16 -28.46 -9.92
CA SER A 684 -20.92 -29.12 -8.85
C SER A 684 -20.20 -29.19 -7.49
N ASP A 685 -18.88 -28.91 -7.47
CA ASP A 685 -18.07 -28.75 -6.26
C ASP A 685 -17.93 -27.29 -5.79
N ASP A 686 -18.54 -26.34 -6.51
CA ASP A 686 -18.48 -24.90 -6.27
C ASP A 686 -17.05 -24.31 -6.28
N ALA A 687 -16.11 -24.95 -6.99
CA ALA A 687 -14.73 -24.50 -7.13
C ALA A 687 -14.46 -23.64 -8.38
N GLY A 688 -15.51 -23.20 -9.08
CA GLY A 688 -15.42 -22.38 -10.29
C GLY A 688 -16.60 -22.51 -11.24
N PHE A 689 -16.47 -21.89 -12.40
CA PHE A 689 -17.46 -21.90 -13.49
C PHE A 689 -16.81 -21.74 -14.86
N PHE A 690 -17.55 -22.12 -15.90
CA PHE A 690 -17.18 -21.90 -17.30
C PHE A 690 -17.99 -20.76 -17.91
N ALA A 691 -17.37 -19.96 -18.78
CA ALA A 691 -18.04 -18.89 -19.51
C ALA A 691 -17.50 -18.72 -20.94
N GLU A 692 -18.32 -18.21 -21.86
CA GLU A 692 -17.91 -17.96 -23.26
C GLU A 692 -18.47 -16.65 -23.83
N THR A 693 -17.88 -16.16 -24.92
CA THR A 693 -18.37 -14.96 -25.64
C THR A 693 -19.68 -15.19 -26.43
N GLY A 694 -20.15 -16.44 -26.51
CA GLY A 694 -21.42 -16.82 -27.15
C GLY A 694 -21.41 -16.75 -28.67
N THR A 695 -20.24 -16.48 -29.27
CA THR A 695 -20.05 -16.48 -30.73
C THR A 695 -20.05 -17.89 -31.31
N GLY A 696 -19.60 -18.86 -30.52
CA GLY A 696 -19.35 -20.22 -30.97
C GLY A 696 -18.18 -20.35 -31.94
N GLU A 697 -17.30 -19.36 -32.10
CA GLU A 697 -16.05 -19.51 -32.88
C GLU A 697 -14.93 -20.12 -31.99
N ALA A 698 -13.78 -20.47 -32.57
CA ALA A 698 -12.72 -21.16 -31.82
C ALA A 698 -12.06 -20.25 -30.77
N TRP A 699 -11.62 -20.85 -29.64
CA TRP A 699 -10.93 -20.19 -28.52
C TRP A 699 -11.77 -19.13 -27.77
N THR A 700 -13.10 -19.27 -27.72
CA THR A 700 -13.98 -18.25 -27.13
C THR A 700 -14.61 -18.63 -25.78
N GLY A 701 -14.22 -19.76 -25.19
CA GLY A 701 -14.60 -20.20 -23.84
C GLY A 701 -13.39 -20.13 -22.89
N ILE A 702 -13.65 -20.01 -21.60
CA ILE A 702 -12.62 -19.99 -20.54
C ILE A 702 -13.15 -20.61 -19.24
N MET A 703 -12.25 -21.26 -18.50
CA MET A 703 -12.49 -21.76 -17.14
C MET A 703 -12.08 -20.69 -16.11
N ILE A 704 -12.97 -20.40 -15.16
CA ILE A 704 -12.74 -19.45 -14.07
C ILE A 704 -12.68 -20.22 -12.75
N TYR A 705 -11.49 -20.28 -12.14
CA TYR A 705 -11.23 -21.06 -10.94
C TYR A 705 -11.32 -20.20 -9.68
N THR A 706 -12.45 -20.28 -8.98
CA THR A 706 -12.74 -19.55 -7.73
C THR A 706 -12.18 -20.25 -6.49
N GLY A 707 -11.61 -21.46 -6.62
CA GLY A 707 -11.03 -22.23 -5.53
C GLY A 707 -12.08 -22.91 -4.65
N SER A 708 -12.93 -22.14 -4.00
CA SER A 708 -14.16 -22.61 -3.33
C SER A 708 -15.10 -21.44 -3.01
N GLY A 709 -16.31 -21.49 -3.55
CA GLY A 709 -17.32 -20.43 -3.43
C GLY A 709 -17.33 -19.55 -4.68
N ASN A 710 -18.27 -19.82 -5.58
CA ASN A 710 -18.62 -18.84 -6.61
C ASN A 710 -19.35 -17.63 -5.96
N PRO A 711 -19.39 -16.45 -6.63
CA PRO A 711 -20.14 -15.30 -6.15
C PRO A 711 -21.61 -15.64 -5.80
N ASP A 712 -22.11 -15.09 -4.70
CA ASP A 712 -23.52 -15.20 -4.32
C ASP A 712 -24.43 -14.67 -5.45
N ASP A 713 -25.55 -15.38 -5.68
CA ASP A 713 -26.52 -15.14 -6.76
C ASP A 713 -25.96 -15.23 -8.22
N LEU A 714 -24.79 -15.85 -8.46
CA LEU A 714 -24.30 -16.17 -9.83
C LEU A 714 -25.11 -17.31 -10.47
N ASP A 715 -25.73 -17.05 -11.62
CA ASP A 715 -26.58 -18.01 -12.35
C ASP A 715 -26.09 -18.29 -13.79
N VAL A 716 -26.38 -19.49 -14.31
CA VAL A 716 -26.11 -19.82 -15.72
C VAL A 716 -26.94 -18.92 -16.64
N GLY A 717 -26.27 -18.21 -17.55
CA GLY A 717 -26.85 -17.18 -18.41
C GLY A 717 -26.61 -15.74 -17.94
N ASP A 718 -25.99 -15.54 -16.78
CA ASP A 718 -25.45 -14.24 -16.39
C ASP A 718 -24.30 -13.80 -17.31
N VAL A 719 -24.11 -12.48 -17.44
CA VAL A 719 -22.97 -11.87 -18.14
C VAL A 719 -22.03 -11.26 -17.11
N VAL A 720 -20.80 -11.76 -17.07
CA VAL A 720 -19.76 -11.34 -16.12
C VAL A 720 -18.65 -10.55 -16.80
N SER A 721 -17.95 -9.75 -16.02
CA SER A 721 -16.56 -9.37 -16.25
C SER A 721 -15.72 -10.12 -15.22
N VAL A 722 -14.59 -10.68 -15.63
CA VAL A 722 -13.67 -11.38 -14.74
C VAL A 722 -12.29 -10.77 -14.86
N GLU A 723 -11.73 -10.36 -13.74
CA GLU A 723 -10.32 -10.03 -13.60
C GLU A 723 -9.61 -11.19 -12.88
N GLY A 724 -8.37 -11.51 -13.27
CA GLY A 724 -7.56 -12.53 -12.58
C GLY A 724 -6.32 -12.95 -13.37
N VAL A 725 -5.62 -13.98 -12.89
CA VAL A 725 -4.30 -14.40 -13.40
C VAL A 725 -4.43 -15.58 -14.38
N VAL A 726 -3.83 -15.45 -15.58
CA VAL A 726 -3.76 -16.53 -16.58
C VAL A 726 -2.88 -17.68 -16.06
N THR A 727 -3.43 -18.90 -16.00
CA THR A 727 -2.80 -20.07 -15.37
C THR A 727 -2.93 -21.34 -16.22
N GLU A 728 -1.86 -22.14 -16.34
CA GLU A 728 -1.85 -23.41 -17.09
C GLU A 728 -1.96 -24.65 -16.18
N TYR A 729 -3.18 -25.03 -15.81
CA TYR A 729 -3.43 -26.12 -14.87
C TYR A 729 -3.48 -27.50 -15.55
N TYR A 730 -2.30 -28.07 -15.80
CA TYR A 730 -2.12 -29.39 -16.47
C TYR A 730 -2.66 -29.45 -17.90
N ASP A 731 -2.25 -28.52 -18.77
CA ASP A 731 -2.74 -28.34 -20.15
C ASP A 731 -4.24 -27.91 -20.26
N LEU A 732 -4.79 -27.26 -19.23
CA LEU A 732 -6.07 -26.52 -19.24
C LEU A 732 -5.77 -25.04 -18.93
N THR A 733 -6.18 -24.12 -19.79
CA THR A 733 -6.00 -22.67 -19.53
C THR A 733 -7.15 -22.14 -18.68
N GLU A 734 -6.86 -21.65 -17.49
CA GLU A 734 -7.85 -21.09 -16.55
C GLU A 734 -7.44 -19.72 -15.99
N ILE A 735 -8.42 -18.97 -15.49
CA ILE A 735 -8.18 -17.73 -14.73
C ILE A 735 -8.27 -18.05 -13.22
N THR A 736 -7.18 -17.79 -12.49
CA THR A 736 -7.10 -17.99 -11.02
C THR A 736 -7.10 -16.66 -10.26
N ASN A 737 -7.32 -16.74 -8.95
CA ASN A 737 -7.57 -15.60 -8.05
C ASN A 737 -8.62 -14.59 -8.59
N PRO A 738 -9.79 -15.01 -9.10
CA PRO A 738 -10.61 -14.15 -9.94
C PRO A 738 -11.50 -13.18 -9.15
N THR A 739 -11.45 -11.89 -9.48
CA THR A 739 -12.49 -10.91 -9.13
C THR A 739 -13.60 -10.96 -10.18
N VAL A 740 -14.80 -11.40 -9.78
CA VAL A 740 -15.92 -11.67 -10.70
C VAL A 740 -17.07 -10.70 -10.48
N THR A 741 -17.35 -9.87 -11.49
CA THR A 741 -18.41 -8.84 -11.46
C THR A 741 -19.58 -9.23 -12.36
N ILE A 742 -20.77 -9.43 -11.80
CA ILE A 742 -22.00 -9.73 -12.56
C ILE A 742 -22.54 -8.45 -13.22
N THR A 743 -22.10 -8.20 -14.46
CA THR A 743 -22.48 -7.00 -15.24
C THR A 743 -23.92 -7.01 -15.74
N THR A 744 -24.54 -8.18 -15.91
CA THR A 744 -25.97 -8.33 -16.21
C THR A 744 -26.46 -9.70 -15.76
N GLN A 745 -27.34 -9.71 -14.75
CA GLN A 745 -27.99 -10.94 -14.27
C GLN A 745 -29.13 -11.37 -15.19
N THR A 746 -29.31 -12.69 -15.34
CA THR A 746 -30.31 -13.29 -16.23
C THR A 746 -31.75 -13.12 -15.73
N ALA A 747 -32.69 -13.03 -16.68
CA ALA A 747 -34.12 -13.02 -16.36
C ALA A 747 -34.69 -14.44 -16.11
N THR A 748 -33.95 -15.48 -16.52
CA THR A 748 -34.31 -16.89 -16.34
C THR A 748 -33.01 -17.70 -16.13
N PRO A 749 -32.73 -18.18 -14.91
CA PRO A 749 -31.60 -19.07 -14.66
C PRO A 749 -31.60 -20.30 -15.59
N GLY A 750 -30.46 -20.55 -16.24
CA GLY A 750 -30.27 -21.59 -17.25
C GLY A 750 -30.69 -21.22 -18.69
N GLU A 751 -31.29 -20.05 -18.94
CA GLU A 751 -31.65 -19.58 -20.29
C GLU A 751 -30.50 -18.79 -20.92
N LEU A 752 -29.80 -19.39 -21.89
CA LEU A 752 -28.69 -18.75 -22.59
C LEU A 752 -29.16 -17.87 -23.77
N PRO A 753 -28.45 -16.76 -24.08
CA PRO A 753 -28.76 -15.88 -25.21
C PRO A 753 -28.36 -16.47 -26.58
N PHE A 754 -27.59 -17.55 -26.60
CA PHE A 754 -27.15 -18.28 -27.80
C PHE A 754 -27.54 -19.78 -27.72
N SER A 755 -27.02 -20.60 -28.63
CA SER A 755 -27.22 -22.05 -28.64
C SER A 755 -25.88 -22.75 -28.83
N ALA A 756 -25.68 -23.85 -28.11
CA ALA A 756 -24.45 -24.63 -28.11
C ALA A 756 -23.92 -24.95 -29.51
N LYS A 757 -22.61 -24.91 -29.68
CA LYS A 757 -21.96 -25.11 -30.99
C LYS A 757 -22.02 -26.59 -31.39
N LEU A 758 -22.67 -26.87 -32.52
CA LEU A 758 -22.76 -28.22 -33.09
C LEU A 758 -21.38 -28.70 -33.58
N MET A 759 -20.88 -29.76 -32.96
CA MET A 759 -19.58 -30.37 -33.22
C MET A 759 -19.73 -31.88 -33.50
N SER A 760 -18.65 -32.52 -33.97
CA SER A 760 -18.61 -33.98 -34.10
C SER A 760 -17.71 -34.56 -33.00
N ALA A 761 -18.18 -35.60 -32.31
CA ALA A 761 -17.44 -36.26 -31.23
C ALA A 761 -16.01 -36.66 -31.65
N ALA A 762 -15.82 -37.02 -32.93
CA ALA A 762 -14.53 -37.41 -33.46
C ALA A 762 -13.51 -36.25 -33.59
N ASP A 763 -13.98 -34.99 -33.63
CA ASP A 763 -13.14 -33.80 -33.73
C ASP A 763 -12.78 -33.19 -32.36
N ILE A 764 -13.57 -33.47 -31.31
CA ILE A 764 -13.42 -32.90 -29.94
C ILE A 764 -13.07 -33.93 -28.85
N GLN A 765 -13.07 -35.23 -29.13
CA GLN A 765 -12.47 -36.25 -28.26
C GLN A 765 -10.97 -36.00 -28.00
N THR A 766 -10.37 -36.67 -27.01
CA THR A 766 -8.92 -36.66 -26.75
C THR A 766 -8.09 -36.94 -28.01
N GLY A 767 -7.29 -35.96 -28.46
CA GLY A 767 -6.50 -36.03 -29.69
C GLY A 767 -7.28 -35.79 -30.98
N GLY A 768 -8.51 -35.27 -30.89
CA GLY A 768 -9.27 -34.66 -31.97
C GLY A 768 -8.63 -33.37 -32.47
N ALA A 769 -9.00 -32.93 -33.68
CA ALA A 769 -8.35 -31.81 -34.35
C ALA A 769 -8.92 -30.42 -33.99
N LEU A 770 -9.98 -30.38 -33.17
CA LEU A 770 -10.69 -29.16 -32.76
C LEU A 770 -10.98 -29.13 -31.25
N ALA A 771 -10.42 -30.06 -30.46
CA ALA A 771 -10.70 -30.20 -29.03
C ALA A 771 -10.21 -28.97 -28.24
N GLU A 772 -8.89 -28.75 -28.19
CA GLU A 772 -8.25 -27.55 -27.62
C GLU A 772 -8.95 -26.25 -28.04
N ALA A 773 -9.14 -26.09 -29.35
CA ALA A 773 -9.70 -24.89 -29.94
C ALA A 773 -11.18 -24.64 -29.62
N HIS A 774 -11.82 -25.50 -28.83
CA HIS A 774 -13.17 -25.34 -28.29
C HIS A 774 -13.25 -25.77 -26.81
N GLU A 775 -12.13 -25.76 -26.09
CA GLU A 775 -12.09 -25.91 -24.64
C GLU A 775 -12.95 -24.84 -23.95
N SER A 776 -13.52 -25.17 -22.79
CA SER A 776 -14.39 -24.31 -21.97
C SER A 776 -15.64 -23.76 -22.67
N MET A 777 -15.93 -24.20 -23.91
CA MET A 777 -17.11 -23.77 -24.68
C MET A 777 -18.30 -24.73 -24.52
N LEU A 778 -19.52 -24.21 -24.66
CA LEU A 778 -20.74 -25.03 -24.67
C LEU A 778 -20.96 -25.66 -26.06
N LEU A 779 -20.72 -26.96 -26.15
CA LEU A 779 -20.84 -27.75 -27.38
C LEU A 779 -22.06 -28.67 -27.35
N VAL A 780 -22.48 -29.11 -28.53
CA VAL A 780 -23.48 -30.17 -28.69
C VAL A 780 -23.04 -31.17 -29.75
N VAL A 781 -23.19 -32.46 -29.47
CA VAL A 781 -23.02 -33.57 -30.41
C VAL A 781 -24.38 -34.22 -30.71
N GLU A 782 -24.63 -34.62 -31.96
CA GLU A 782 -25.90 -35.22 -32.41
C GLU A 782 -25.73 -36.68 -32.89
N ASP A 783 -26.80 -37.49 -32.79
CA ASP A 783 -26.90 -38.88 -33.27
C ASP A 783 -25.81 -39.86 -32.72
N VAL A 784 -25.28 -39.62 -31.52
CA VAL A 784 -24.17 -40.39 -30.90
C VAL A 784 -24.60 -41.67 -30.16
N VAL A 785 -23.67 -42.62 -30.01
CA VAL A 785 -23.89 -43.95 -29.43
C VAL A 785 -22.85 -44.29 -28.35
N LEU A 786 -23.32 -44.77 -27.19
CA LEU A 786 -22.45 -45.21 -26.07
C LEU A 786 -21.60 -46.43 -26.47
N ASP A 787 -20.28 -46.28 -26.50
CA ASP A 787 -19.35 -47.31 -26.98
C ASP A 787 -18.47 -47.92 -25.87
N VAL A 788 -18.10 -47.15 -24.84
CA VAL A 788 -17.43 -47.65 -23.62
C VAL A 788 -18.23 -47.24 -22.38
N LEU A 789 -18.54 -48.21 -21.51
CA LEU A 789 -19.37 -48.01 -20.32
C LEU A 789 -18.66 -47.20 -19.24
N ASN A 790 -17.42 -47.56 -18.96
CA ASN A 790 -16.50 -46.91 -18.04
C ASN A 790 -15.12 -47.09 -18.70
N PRO A 791 -14.41 -46.02 -19.05
CA PRO A 791 -13.12 -46.11 -19.74
C PRO A 791 -11.92 -46.39 -18.83
N ASP A 792 -11.98 -46.03 -17.54
CA ASP A 792 -10.85 -46.12 -16.58
C ASP A 792 -10.86 -47.37 -15.68
N ASN A 793 -11.75 -48.31 -16.00
CA ASN A 793 -11.94 -49.63 -15.38
C ASN A 793 -10.60 -50.29 -14.92
N PRO A 794 -10.43 -50.59 -13.63
CA PRO A 794 -11.47 -51.01 -12.68
C PRO A 794 -12.00 -49.91 -11.74
N ASP A 795 -11.48 -48.69 -11.82
CA ASP A 795 -11.97 -47.58 -11.01
C ASP A 795 -13.21 -46.96 -11.71
N ASP A 796 -14.14 -46.38 -10.93
CA ASP A 796 -15.41 -45.80 -11.39
C ASP A 796 -15.43 -44.33 -10.98
N TYR A 797 -15.57 -43.44 -11.95
CA TYR A 797 -15.72 -41.99 -11.79
C TYR A 797 -16.99 -41.51 -12.50
N ASP A 798 -18.00 -42.39 -12.53
CA ASP A 798 -19.36 -42.23 -13.10
C ASP A 798 -19.47 -41.80 -14.59
N GLU A 799 -18.34 -41.52 -15.25
CA GLU A 799 -18.21 -41.21 -16.67
C GLU A 799 -18.31 -42.41 -17.64
N PHE A 800 -18.63 -42.11 -18.90
CA PHE A 800 -18.75 -43.05 -20.02
C PHE A 800 -18.27 -42.44 -21.35
N SER A 801 -18.25 -43.21 -22.45
CA SER A 801 -17.86 -42.73 -23.79
C SER A 801 -18.97 -42.89 -24.82
N VAL A 802 -19.12 -41.89 -25.69
CA VAL A 802 -20.00 -41.90 -26.87
C VAL A 802 -19.18 -41.68 -28.15
N ASP A 803 -19.16 -42.68 -29.05
CA ASP A 803 -18.37 -42.71 -30.29
C ASP A 803 -16.88 -42.25 -30.15
N GLY A 804 -16.30 -42.36 -28.95
CA GLY A 804 -14.92 -41.99 -28.61
C GLY A 804 -14.74 -40.74 -27.74
N LEU A 805 -15.79 -39.90 -27.57
CA LEU A 805 -15.79 -38.73 -26.69
C LEU A 805 -16.25 -39.15 -25.28
N ARG A 806 -15.49 -38.77 -24.24
CA ARG A 806 -15.90 -38.96 -22.84
C ARG A 806 -17.04 -38.00 -22.47
N ILE A 807 -17.98 -38.49 -21.66
CA ILE A 807 -19.08 -37.74 -21.03
C ILE A 807 -18.95 -37.96 -19.51
N ASN A 808 -18.91 -36.89 -18.72
CA ASN A 808 -18.52 -36.91 -17.31
C ASN A 808 -19.41 -35.97 -16.46
N ASP A 809 -19.26 -36.01 -15.13
CA ASP A 809 -20.21 -35.53 -14.13
C ASP A 809 -19.89 -34.16 -13.50
N ALA A 810 -18.83 -33.45 -13.92
CA ALA A 810 -18.30 -32.29 -13.18
C ALA A 810 -19.32 -31.15 -13.03
N LEU A 811 -20.20 -30.99 -14.02
CA LEU A 811 -21.31 -30.03 -14.04
C LEU A 811 -22.68 -30.66 -13.70
N PHE A 812 -22.75 -31.99 -13.46
CA PHE A 812 -24.00 -32.71 -13.17
C PHE A 812 -23.76 -34.00 -12.34
N ALA A 813 -23.49 -33.83 -11.04
CA ALA A 813 -23.19 -34.91 -10.09
C ALA A 813 -24.32 -35.93 -9.78
N ASP A 814 -25.43 -35.92 -10.54
CA ASP A 814 -26.45 -36.99 -10.57
C ASP A 814 -26.20 -37.96 -11.75
N LEU A 815 -25.19 -37.71 -12.61
CA LEU A 815 -24.80 -38.57 -13.72
C LEU A 815 -24.23 -39.92 -13.21
N ASP A 816 -24.59 -41.02 -13.86
CA ASP A 816 -24.15 -42.39 -13.55
C ASP A 816 -24.12 -43.22 -14.84
N ASN A 817 -23.06 -44.02 -15.04
CA ASN A 817 -22.89 -44.90 -16.20
C ASN A 817 -23.87 -46.11 -16.27
N THR A 818 -25.08 -46.01 -15.73
CA THR A 818 -26.14 -47.05 -15.77
C THR A 818 -26.59 -47.48 -17.19
N CYS A 819 -26.33 -46.66 -18.21
CA CYS A 819 -26.74 -46.89 -19.59
C CYS A 819 -26.10 -48.14 -20.22
N ALA A 820 -26.74 -48.77 -21.20
CA ALA A 820 -26.17 -49.94 -21.87
C ALA A 820 -25.29 -49.52 -23.06
N VAL A 821 -24.12 -50.16 -23.22
CA VAL A 821 -23.31 -50.02 -24.44
C VAL A 821 -24.14 -50.36 -25.68
N GLY A 822 -24.19 -49.43 -26.62
CA GLY A 822 -25.07 -49.44 -27.80
C GLY A 822 -26.41 -48.72 -27.65
N SER A 823 -26.67 -48.04 -26.52
CA SER A 823 -27.74 -47.03 -26.41
C SER A 823 -27.42 -45.79 -27.22
N SER A 824 -28.45 -45.18 -27.83
CA SER A 824 -28.31 -43.95 -28.61
C SER A 824 -28.87 -42.72 -27.89
N PHE A 825 -28.24 -41.57 -28.16
CA PHE A 825 -28.63 -40.25 -27.71
C PHE A 825 -28.93 -39.39 -28.94
N ALA A 826 -30.06 -38.69 -28.97
CA ALA A 826 -30.37 -37.82 -30.11
C ALA A 826 -29.43 -36.60 -30.15
N SER A 827 -29.08 -36.10 -28.96
CA SER A 827 -27.98 -35.16 -28.74
C SER A 827 -27.42 -35.31 -27.33
N ILE A 828 -26.20 -34.84 -27.10
CA ILE A 828 -25.68 -34.51 -25.77
C ILE A 828 -25.06 -33.11 -25.87
N THR A 829 -25.50 -32.21 -25.00
CA THR A 829 -24.95 -30.86 -24.82
C THR A 829 -24.06 -30.87 -23.57
N GLY A 830 -23.05 -30.00 -23.51
CA GLY A 830 -22.21 -29.81 -22.34
C GLY A 830 -21.09 -28.81 -22.59
N VAL A 831 -20.33 -28.46 -21.56
CA VAL A 831 -19.06 -27.72 -21.72
C VAL A 831 -17.96 -28.72 -22.08
N LEU A 832 -17.04 -28.39 -22.98
CA LEU A 832 -15.85 -29.20 -23.21
C LEU A 832 -14.77 -28.87 -22.17
N ASP A 833 -14.44 -29.81 -21.29
CA ASP A 833 -13.40 -29.70 -20.26
C ASP A 833 -12.17 -30.55 -20.63
N TYR A 834 -11.00 -30.18 -20.12
CA TYR A 834 -9.78 -31.00 -20.22
C TYR A 834 -9.33 -31.43 -18.82
N GLY A 835 -9.52 -32.72 -18.53
CA GLY A 835 -9.27 -33.28 -17.21
C GLY A 835 -8.57 -34.63 -17.28
N PHE A 836 -7.53 -34.81 -16.48
CA PHE A 836 -6.77 -36.06 -16.37
C PHE A 836 -6.24 -36.56 -17.74
N SER A 837 -5.70 -35.63 -18.55
CA SER A 837 -5.21 -35.87 -19.92
C SER A 837 -6.28 -36.40 -20.91
N ASN A 838 -7.54 -35.99 -20.74
CA ASN A 838 -8.62 -36.30 -21.65
C ASN A 838 -9.55 -35.09 -21.85
N PHE A 839 -10.00 -34.87 -23.08
CA PHE A 839 -11.13 -33.99 -23.35
C PHE A 839 -12.44 -34.71 -23.04
N LYS A 840 -13.32 -34.05 -22.27
CA LYS A 840 -14.60 -34.56 -21.79
C LYS A 840 -15.70 -33.55 -22.10
N LEU A 841 -16.90 -34.01 -22.42
CA LEU A 841 -18.09 -33.15 -22.50
C LEU A 841 -18.88 -33.29 -21.21
N GLU A 842 -18.97 -32.20 -20.45
CA GLU A 842 -19.62 -32.10 -19.14
C GLU A 842 -21.06 -31.57 -19.31
N PRO A 843 -22.11 -32.41 -19.24
CA PRO A 843 -23.50 -31.96 -19.29
C PRO A 843 -23.86 -31.27 -17.98
N ARG A 844 -24.76 -30.28 -18.03
CA ARG A 844 -25.09 -29.43 -16.86
C ARG A 844 -26.38 -29.87 -16.15
N GLY A 845 -27.09 -30.83 -16.73
CA GLY A 845 -28.38 -31.28 -16.24
C GLY A 845 -29.05 -32.31 -17.17
N ALA A 846 -30.18 -32.84 -16.71
CA ALA A 846 -30.98 -33.83 -17.42
C ALA A 846 -31.56 -33.32 -18.77
N GLU A 847 -31.66 -32.01 -18.93
CA GLU A 847 -32.14 -31.29 -20.11
C GLU A 847 -31.15 -31.25 -21.28
N ASP A 848 -29.85 -31.35 -21.01
CA ASP A 848 -28.80 -31.36 -22.04
C ASP A 848 -28.77 -32.67 -22.85
N PHE A 849 -29.51 -33.69 -22.40
CA PHE A 849 -29.63 -35.01 -23.02
C PHE A 849 -30.83 -35.15 -23.96
N GLY A 850 -30.58 -35.19 -25.27
CA GLY A 850 -31.58 -35.35 -26.32
C GLY A 850 -32.17 -36.76 -26.40
N GLN A 851 -33.52 -36.82 -26.50
CA GLN A 851 -34.40 -38.00 -26.57
C GLN A 851 -33.74 -39.39 -26.39
N LEU A 852 -33.88 -39.92 -25.18
CA LEU A 852 -33.12 -41.05 -24.65
C LEU A 852 -33.66 -42.47 -24.96
N ASP A 853 -32.75 -43.40 -25.25
CA ASP A 853 -32.96 -44.86 -25.11
C ASP A 853 -32.75 -45.36 -23.64
N CYS A 854 -31.96 -44.63 -22.84
CA CYS A 854 -31.64 -44.92 -21.43
C CYS A 854 -31.37 -43.60 -20.69
N GLN A 855 -31.57 -43.56 -19.36
CA GLN A 855 -31.23 -42.40 -18.54
C GLN A 855 -29.91 -42.68 -17.80
N PRO A 856 -28.82 -41.93 -18.05
CA PRO A 856 -27.58 -42.04 -17.27
C PRO A 856 -27.69 -41.27 -15.93
N TRP A 857 -28.80 -41.44 -15.19
CA TRP A 857 -29.03 -40.87 -13.85
C TRP A 857 -30.23 -41.59 -13.14
N PRO A 858 -30.43 -41.42 -11.82
CA PRO A 858 -31.41 -42.16 -10.99
C PRO A 858 -32.93 -42.02 -11.28
#